data_AF-A0AAE0SZ07-F1
#
_entry.id   AF-A0AAE0SZ07-F1
#
_cell.length_a   1.000
_cell.length_b   1.000
_cell.length_c   1.000
_cell.angle_alpha   90.00
_cell.angle_beta   90.00
_cell.angle_gamma   90.00
#
_symmetry.space_group_name_H-M   'P 1'
#
loop_
_entity.id
_entity.type
_entity.pdbx_description
1 polymer ?
#
loop_
_entity_poly.entity_id
_entity_poly.type
_entity_poly.pdbx_seq_one_letter_code
_entity_poly.pdbx_strand_id
1 'polypeptide(L)'
;MLLLEVNFLLFGVRLSNSTFLLSGSKSFKNLDDIKTNVNVDLRNVNDRCFNQYLDDIKTNVNVDLRNVNDRCFNQYLDDIKTNVNVDLRNVNDRCFNQYLDDIKTNVNVDLRNVNDRCFNQSLDDIKTNVNVDLRNVNDRCFNQYLDDIKTNVNVDLRNVNDRCFNQYLDDIKTNVNVDLRNVNDRCFNQYLDDIKTNVNVDLRNVNDRCFNQSLDDIKTNVNVDLRNVNDRCFNQYLHDIKTNVNVDLRNVNDRCFNQYLDDIKTNVNVDLRNVNDRCFNQYLDDIKTNVNVDLRNVNDRCFNQYLDDIKTNVNVDLRNVNDMCFNQYLDDIKTNVNVDLRNVNDRCFNQYLHDIKTNVNVDLRNVNDRCFNQYLDDIKTNVNVDLRNVNDRCFNQYLDDIKTNVNVDLRNVNDRCFNQYLDDIKTNVNVDSRNVNDRCFKQYLDDIKTNVNIDLRNVNDRCFNQSLDDIKTNVNVDLSNVNDRCFNQSLDDIKTNVNVDLRNVNDRCFNQSLDDIKTNVNVDLRNVNDRCFNQYLDDIKTNVNVDLRNVNDRCFNQYLDDIKTNVNVDLRNVNDRCFNQSLDDIKTNVNVDIRNVNDRCFNQYLDDIKTNVNVDLKNVNDRCFNQYLDDIKTNVNVDLRNVNDRCFNQYLDDIKTNVNVVLKNMNDRCFNQSLDDIKTNVNVDLRNVNDRCFNQYLHDIKTNVNVDLRNVDNRCFNQYLDDIKTNVNVDMRNVNDRCFNQYLDDIKKNVNVDLRNVNDRCFNQYLDDIKTNVNVDLRNVNDRCFNQYLDDIKTNVNVDLRNVNDRCFNQYLDDIKTNVNVDLRNVNDRCFNQYLDDIKTNVNVDLRNVNDRCFNQYLDDIKTNVNVDLRNVNDRCFNQYLDDIKTIVNVDLRNVNDRCFNQYLDDN
;
A
#
# COMPACT_ATOMS: atom_id res chain seq x y z
N MET A 1 52.25 -88.16 59.89
CA MET A 1 52.02 -89.61 60.02
C MET A 1 50.59 -89.78 60.52
N LEU A 2 49.74 -90.43 59.71
CA LEU A 2 48.40 -91.02 59.98
C LEU A 2 47.19 -90.15 60.42
N LEU A 3 46.32 -89.90 59.44
CA LEU A 3 44.85 -90.17 59.35
C LEU A 3 44.01 -90.41 60.61
N LEU A 4 42.84 -89.74 60.68
CA LEU A 4 41.51 -90.41 60.69
C LEU A 4 40.35 -89.41 60.51
N GLU A 5 39.57 -89.60 59.43
CA GLU A 5 38.24 -89.02 59.18
C GLU A 5 37.16 -89.70 60.03
N VAL A 6 36.19 -88.92 60.53
CA VAL A 6 34.87 -89.41 60.94
C VAL A 6 33.80 -88.47 60.38
N ASN A 7 32.97 -89.01 59.48
CA ASN A 7 31.77 -88.39 58.92
C ASN A 7 30.65 -88.26 59.98
N PHE A 8 29.95 -87.12 60.01
CA PHE A 8 28.62 -87.00 60.62
C PHE A 8 27.60 -86.57 59.56
N LEU A 9 26.53 -87.37 59.43
CA LEU A 9 25.39 -87.15 58.54
C LEU A 9 24.62 -85.87 58.88
N LEU A 10 24.31 -85.05 57.86
CA LEU A 10 23.27 -84.02 57.91
C LEU A 10 21.87 -84.66 57.81
N PHE A 11 21.02 -84.39 58.79
CA PHE A 11 19.57 -84.60 58.66
C PHE A 11 18.97 -83.46 57.83
N GLY A 12 18.45 -83.78 56.64
CA GLY A 12 17.60 -82.87 55.86
C GLY A 12 16.18 -82.86 56.43
N VAL A 13 15.78 -81.75 57.06
CA VAL A 13 14.38 -81.49 57.40
C VAL A 13 13.69 -80.89 56.18
N ARG A 14 12.78 -81.66 55.56
CA ARG A 14 11.81 -81.11 54.59
C ARG A 14 10.73 -80.37 55.38
N LEU A 15 10.75 -79.03 55.34
CA LEU A 15 9.62 -78.21 55.77
C LEU A 15 8.64 -78.08 54.60
N SER A 16 7.40 -78.53 54.78
CA SER A 16 6.29 -78.31 53.84
C SER A 16 5.29 -77.34 54.47
N ASN A 17 5.13 -76.16 53.85
CA ASN A 17 4.21 -75.08 54.20
C ASN A 17 4.28 -74.59 55.66
N SER A 18 5.16 -73.63 55.93
CA SER A 18 5.29 -72.97 57.23
C SER A 18 4.52 -71.64 57.22
N THR A 19 3.37 -71.57 57.90
CA THR A 19 2.74 -70.29 58.25
C THR A 19 3.28 -69.85 59.61
N PHE A 20 4.09 -68.79 59.65
CA PHE A 20 4.59 -68.25 60.92
C PHE A 20 3.59 -67.24 61.50
N LEU A 21 2.71 -67.71 62.38
CA LEU A 21 1.93 -66.82 63.28
C LEU A 21 2.78 -66.56 64.52
N LEU A 22 3.47 -65.42 64.57
CA LEU A 22 4.36 -65.07 65.66
C LEU A 22 3.84 -63.84 66.40
N SER A 23 3.39 -64.05 67.64
CA SER A 23 3.11 -63.00 68.61
C SER A 23 4.23 -62.97 69.66
N GLY A 24 5.33 -62.24 69.41
CA GLY A 24 6.38 -62.04 70.40
C GLY A 24 7.74 -61.63 69.85
N SER A 25 8.38 -60.69 70.55
CA SER A 25 9.63 -59.98 70.22
C SER A 25 10.89 -60.88 70.29
N LYS A 26 11.39 -61.42 69.18
CA LYS A 26 12.77 -61.93 69.06
C LYS A 26 13.35 -61.61 67.68
N SER A 27 14.60 -61.16 67.64
CA SER A 27 15.35 -60.95 66.38
C SER A 27 15.52 -62.27 65.65
N PHE A 28 15.25 -62.29 64.34
CA PHE A 28 15.39 -63.49 63.50
C PHE A 28 16.85 -63.70 63.06
N LYS A 29 17.24 -64.96 62.89
CA LYS A 29 18.45 -65.37 62.16
C LYS A 29 18.16 -65.41 60.66
N ASN A 30 19.17 -65.13 59.84
CA ASN A 30 19.18 -65.28 58.38
C ASN A 30 18.52 -66.60 57.96
N LEU A 31 17.63 -66.52 56.96
CA LEU A 31 17.01 -67.67 56.35
C LEU A 31 17.43 -67.72 54.88
N ASP A 32 18.32 -68.66 54.57
CA ASP A 32 18.85 -68.87 53.22
C ASP A 32 18.17 -70.12 52.60
N ASP A 33 18.06 -70.15 51.28
CA ASP A 33 17.75 -71.36 50.48
C ASP A 33 16.33 -71.91 50.68
N ILE A 34 15.36 -71.01 50.83
CA ILE A 34 13.94 -71.34 51.10
C ILE A 34 13.25 -71.87 49.82
N LYS A 35 12.74 -73.11 49.89
CA LYS A 35 12.05 -73.78 48.76
C LYS A 35 10.52 -73.70 48.80
N THR A 36 9.95 -73.00 49.77
CA THR A 36 8.50 -72.93 50.02
C THR A 36 8.04 -71.49 50.24
N ASN A 37 6.76 -71.20 49.95
CA ASN A 37 6.21 -69.86 50.13
C ASN A 37 6.47 -69.32 51.55
N VAL A 38 6.91 -68.08 51.64
CA VAL A 38 7.13 -67.35 52.90
C VAL A 38 5.95 -66.40 53.10
N ASN A 39 5.12 -66.65 54.11
CA ASN A 39 4.03 -65.75 54.49
C ASN A 39 4.31 -65.17 55.87
N VAL A 40 4.46 -63.84 55.95
CA VAL A 40 4.63 -63.07 57.19
C VAL A 40 3.34 -62.28 57.42
N ASP A 41 2.50 -62.66 58.39
CA ASP A 41 1.30 -61.91 58.82
C ASP A 41 1.52 -61.39 60.25
N LEU A 42 1.75 -60.09 60.42
CA LEU A 42 1.93 -59.45 61.73
C LEU A 42 0.88 -58.36 61.94
N ARG A 43 0.04 -58.49 62.97
CA ARG A 43 -1.15 -57.63 63.12
C ARG A 43 -1.04 -56.45 64.09
N ASN A 44 0.00 -56.42 64.91
CA ASN A 44 0.30 -55.33 65.85
C ASN A 44 1.79 -55.42 66.21
N VAL A 45 2.63 -54.60 65.57
CA VAL A 45 4.07 -54.54 65.85
C VAL A 45 4.34 -53.23 66.58
N ASN A 46 4.82 -53.35 67.84
CA ASN A 46 5.10 -52.24 68.77
C ASN A 46 6.56 -52.31 69.35
N ASP A 47 7.48 -52.98 68.64
CA ASP A 47 8.90 -53.11 68.98
C ASP A 47 9.85 -52.09 68.33
N ARG A 48 10.95 -51.73 69.01
CA ARG A 48 11.82 -50.63 68.57
C ARG A 48 12.47 -50.79 67.18
N CYS A 49 12.79 -52.00 66.70
CA CYS A 49 13.33 -52.25 65.35
C CYS A 49 13.09 -53.71 64.88
N PHE A 50 12.76 -53.91 63.61
CA PHE A 50 12.68 -55.22 62.95
C PHE A 50 13.63 -55.27 61.74
N ASN A 51 14.60 -56.21 61.73
CA ASN A 51 15.50 -56.42 60.59
C ASN A 51 15.38 -57.86 60.10
N GLN A 52 15.22 -58.07 58.79
CA GLN A 52 15.12 -59.39 58.17
C GLN A 52 15.97 -59.50 56.89
N TYR A 53 16.78 -60.55 56.80
CA TYR A 53 17.54 -60.93 55.61
C TYR A 53 17.00 -62.27 55.11
N LEU A 54 16.50 -62.31 53.87
CA LEU A 54 16.10 -63.54 53.17
C LEU A 54 16.86 -63.63 51.84
N ASP A 55 17.47 -64.79 51.60
CA ASP A 55 18.29 -65.03 50.40
C ASP A 55 17.83 -66.33 49.72
N ASP A 56 17.95 -66.39 48.39
CA ASP A 56 17.85 -67.62 47.59
C ASP A 56 16.44 -68.29 47.61
N ILE A 57 15.39 -67.46 47.60
CA ILE A 57 13.99 -67.89 47.73
C ILE A 57 13.42 -68.38 46.40
N LYS A 58 13.09 -69.67 46.30
CA LYS A 58 12.60 -70.28 45.06
C LYS A 58 11.10 -70.08 44.78
N THR A 59 10.38 -69.40 45.68
CA THR A 59 8.90 -69.33 45.74
C THR A 59 8.41 -67.96 46.23
N ASN A 60 7.09 -67.78 46.44
CA ASN A 60 6.52 -66.44 46.70
C ASN A 60 6.80 -65.97 48.13
N VAL A 61 6.98 -64.66 48.30
CA VAL A 61 7.06 -63.97 49.59
C VAL A 61 5.83 -63.07 49.73
N ASN A 62 4.99 -63.29 50.76
CA ASN A 62 3.88 -62.40 51.09
C ASN A 62 4.10 -61.83 52.49
N VAL A 63 4.09 -60.51 52.63
CA VAL A 63 4.25 -59.77 53.88
C VAL A 63 2.99 -58.93 54.10
N ASP A 64 2.13 -59.31 55.05
CA ASP A 64 0.94 -58.53 55.49
C ASP A 64 1.24 -57.98 56.89
N LEU A 65 1.49 -56.67 57.02
CA LEU A 65 1.66 -56.01 58.32
C LEU A 65 0.49 -55.07 58.58
N ARG A 66 -0.12 -55.20 59.75
CA ARG A 66 -1.20 -54.31 60.21
C ARG A 66 -0.80 -53.63 61.51
N ASN A 67 -1.13 -52.36 61.65
CA ASN A 67 -0.88 -51.52 62.83
C ASN A 67 0.58 -51.57 63.29
N VAL A 68 1.47 -51.00 62.49
CA VAL A 68 2.91 -50.90 62.81
C VAL A 68 3.16 -49.52 63.42
N ASN A 69 3.51 -49.47 64.71
CA ASN A 69 3.81 -48.21 65.42
C ASN A 69 5.30 -48.09 65.77
N ASP A 70 6.19 -48.63 64.94
CA ASP A 70 7.59 -48.90 65.27
C ASP A 70 8.65 -48.10 64.52
N ARG A 71 9.77 -47.83 65.19
CA ARG A 71 10.75 -46.83 64.73
C ARG A 71 11.51 -47.22 63.46
N CYS A 72 11.76 -48.51 63.20
CA CYS A 72 12.49 -48.98 62.00
C CYS A 72 12.11 -50.41 61.58
N PHE A 73 11.78 -50.64 60.30
CA PHE A 73 11.68 -51.96 59.66
C PHE A 73 12.66 -52.02 58.48
N ASN A 74 13.68 -52.88 58.52
CA ASN A 74 14.60 -53.09 57.39
C ASN A 74 14.49 -54.51 56.85
N GLN A 75 14.28 -54.68 55.55
CA GLN A 75 14.22 -55.99 54.91
C GLN A 75 15.13 -56.05 53.69
N TYR A 76 15.96 -57.08 53.62
CA TYR A 76 16.82 -57.40 52.48
C TYR A 76 16.33 -58.72 51.90
N LEU A 77 15.86 -58.72 50.65
CA LEU A 77 15.49 -59.92 49.92
C LEU A 77 16.36 -60.04 48.67
N ASP A 78 17.03 -61.17 48.51
CA ASP A 78 17.92 -61.45 47.38
C ASP A 78 17.48 -62.74 46.65
N ASP A 79 17.72 -62.82 45.35
CA ASP A 79 17.63 -64.01 44.52
C ASP A 79 16.23 -64.71 44.47
N ILE A 80 15.15 -63.90 44.41
CA ILE A 80 13.77 -64.40 44.49
C ILE A 80 13.24 -64.85 43.12
N LYS A 81 12.91 -66.15 42.98
CA LYS A 81 12.46 -66.72 41.70
C LYS A 81 11.03 -66.41 41.29
N THR A 82 10.19 -65.88 42.18
CA THR A 82 8.76 -65.63 41.88
C THR A 82 8.29 -64.30 42.45
N ASN A 83 7.12 -64.22 43.11
CA ASN A 83 6.48 -62.94 43.44
C ASN A 83 6.76 -62.50 44.88
N VAL A 84 6.90 -61.18 45.08
CA VAL A 84 6.91 -60.51 46.38
C VAL A 84 5.64 -59.66 46.49
N ASN A 85 4.80 -59.92 47.48
CA ASN A 85 3.64 -59.08 47.79
C ASN A 85 3.80 -58.50 49.20
N VAL A 86 3.75 -57.19 49.33
CA VAL A 86 3.83 -56.46 50.61
C VAL A 86 2.55 -55.66 50.79
N ASP A 87 1.72 -55.98 51.79
CA ASP A 87 0.52 -55.23 52.19
C ASP A 87 0.76 -54.63 53.58
N LEU A 88 0.90 -53.30 53.69
CA LEU A 88 1.06 -52.62 54.97
C LEU A 88 -0.16 -51.73 55.26
N ARG A 89 -0.77 -51.89 56.44
CA ARG A 89 -1.95 -51.11 56.85
C ARG A 89 -1.73 -50.42 58.18
N ASN A 90 -2.03 -49.12 58.25
CA ASN A 90 -1.89 -48.27 59.44
C ASN A 90 -0.46 -48.24 59.97
N VAL A 91 0.46 -47.64 59.23
CA VAL A 91 1.87 -47.48 59.62
C VAL A 91 2.06 -46.06 60.17
N ASN A 92 2.44 -45.91 61.43
CA ASN A 92 2.47 -44.62 62.12
C ASN A 92 3.88 -44.10 62.48
N ASP A 93 4.98 -44.75 62.03
CA ASP A 93 6.31 -44.50 62.62
C ASP A 93 7.47 -44.56 61.59
N ARG A 94 8.68 -44.22 62.03
CA ARG A 94 9.70 -43.39 61.33
C ARG A 94 10.56 -43.94 60.19
N CYS A 95 10.59 -45.24 59.84
CA CYS A 95 11.42 -45.77 58.73
C CYS A 95 11.04 -47.20 58.31
N PHE A 96 10.69 -47.43 57.04
CA PHE A 96 10.67 -48.75 56.38
C PHE A 96 11.70 -48.76 55.25
N ASN A 97 12.79 -49.53 55.35
CA ASN A 97 13.76 -49.69 54.28
C ASN A 97 13.70 -51.10 53.69
N GLN A 98 13.57 -51.24 52.38
CA GLN A 98 13.56 -52.53 51.71
C GLN A 98 14.55 -52.56 50.55
N TYR A 99 15.43 -53.55 50.54
CA TYR A 99 16.34 -53.81 49.43
C TYR A 99 15.92 -55.14 48.80
N LEU A 100 15.53 -55.11 47.53
CA LEU A 100 15.18 -56.28 46.75
C LEU A 100 16.14 -56.39 45.57
N ASP A 101 16.77 -57.55 45.42
CA ASP A 101 17.70 -57.83 44.32
C ASP A 101 17.28 -59.14 43.59
N ASP A 102 17.59 -59.22 42.30
CA ASP A 102 17.45 -60.42 41.45
C ASP A 102 16.04 -61.07 41.36
N ILE A 103 14.97 -60.26 41.39
CA ILE A 103 13.58 -60.77 41.38
C ILE A 103 13.12 -61.19 39.98
N LYS A 104 12.77 -62.48 39.82
CA LYS A 104 12.37 -63.03 38.50
C LYS A 104 10.94 -62.76 38.06
N THR A 105 10.00 -62.45 38.95
CA THR A 105 8.63 -62.13 38.53
C THR A 105 8.12 -60.78 39.06
N ASN A 106 7.11 -60.75 39.93
CA ASN A 106 6.37 -59.52 40.24
C ASN A 106 6.61 -59.04 41.68
N VAL A 107 6.73 -57.74 41.86
CA VAL A 107 6.71 -57.06 43.16
C VAL A 107 5.42 -56.24 43.25
N ASN A 108 4.55 -56.57 44.20
CA ASN A 108 3.36 -55.76 44.49
C ASN A 108 3.47 -55.18 45.91
N VAL A 109 3.35 -53.86 46.05
CA VAL A 109 3.38 -53.16 47.33
C VAL A 109 2.06 -52.37 47.48
N ASP A 110 1.24 -52.71 48.47
CA ASP A 110 0.00 -51.99 48.83
C ASP A 110 0.19 -51.37 50.22
N LEU A 111 0.28 -50.04 50.33
CA LEU A 111 0.38 -49.33 51.61
C LEU A 111 -0.87 -48.50 51.86
N ARG A 112 -1.50 -48.66 53.03
CA ARG A 112 -2.72 -47.93 53.41
C ARG A 112 -2.57 -47.24 54.75
N ASN A 113 -2.91 -45.95 54.82
CA ASN A 113 -2.87 -45.10 56.01
C ASN A 113 -1.46 -45.04 56.63
N VAL A 114 -0.52 -44.43 55.92
CA VAL A 114 0.85 -44.22 56.42
C VAL A 114 0.94 -42.79 56.97
N ASN A 115 1.27 -42.60 58.24
CA ASN A 115 1.15 -41.29 58.93
C ASN A 115 2.48 -40.65 59.40
N ASP A 116 3.64 -41.31 59.27
CA ASP A 116 4.94 -40.69 59.61
C ASP A 116 6.13 -41.36 58.85
N ARG A 117 7.28 -40.67 58.85
CA ARG A 117 8.46 -40.73 57.95
C ARG A 117 8.93 -42.05 57.29
N CYS A 118 9.42 -41.88 56.05
CA CYS A 118 10.47 -42.63 55.33
C CYS A 118 10.19 -44.10 54.96
N PHE A 119 9.62 -44.33 53.78
CA PHE A 119 9.74 -45.61 53.07
C PHE A 119 10.86 -45.50 52.02
N ASN A 120 11.99 -46.18 52.21
CA ASN A 120 13.03 -46.27 51.19
C ASN A 120 13.05 -47.67 50.58
N GLN A 121 12.97 -47.78 49.26
CA GLN A 121 13.03 -49.07 48.58
C GLN A 121 14.08 -49.03 47.47
N SER A 122 15.01 -49.98 47.47
CA SER A 122 15.92 -50.23 46.36
C SER A 122 15.51 -51.54 45.72
N LEU A 123 15.16 -51.51 44.43
CA LEU A 123 14.84 -52.69 43.64
C LEU A 123 15.85 -52.77 42.49
N ASP A 124 16.53 -53.90 42.37
CA ASP A 124 17.48 -54.17 41.30
C ASP A 124 17.09 -55.47 40.56
N ASP A 125 17.44 -55.56 39.27
CA ASP A 125 17.34 -56.76 38.42
C ASP A 125 15.93 -57.41 38.31
N ILE A 126 14.86 -56.61 38.31
CA ILE A 126 13.47 -57.13 38.24
C ILE A 126 13.05 -57.56 36.83
N LYS A 127 12.75 -58.84 36.64
CA LYS A 127 12.41 -59.40 35.31
C LYS A 127 10.98 -59.17 34.82
N THR A 128 10.01 -58.85 35.68
CA THR A 128 8.66 -58.52 35.20
C THR A 128 8.08 -57.24 35.79
N ASN A 129 7.02 -57.28 36.62
CA ASN A 129 6.26 -56.08 36.98
C ASN A 129 6.46 -55.62 38.43
N VAL A 130 6.53 -54.31 38.61
CA VAL A 130 6.47 -53.64 39.92
C VAL A 130 5.16 -52.86 39.99
N ASN A 131 4.28 -53.19 40.93
CA ASN A 131 3.05 -52.43 41.19
C ASN A 131 3.10 -51.85 42.61
N VAL A 132 2.94 -50.54 42.74
CA VAL A 132 2.90 -49.83 44.04
C VAL A 132 1.57 -49.09 44.15
N ASP A 133 0.72 -49.45 45.11
CA ASP A 133 -0.54 -48.76 45.45
C ASP A 133 -0.39 -48.13 46.83
N LEU A 134 -0.35 -46.80 46.94
CA LEU A 134 -0.30 -46.09 48.22
C LEU A 134 -1.59 -45.30 48.43
N ARG A 135 -2.23 -45.47 49.59
CA ARG A 135 -3.48 -44.78 49.94
C ARG A 135 -3.40 -44.09 51.29
N ASN A 136 -3.79 -42.82 51.35
CA ASN A 136 -3.80 -41.98 52.54
C ASN A 136 -2.42 -41.90 53.21
N VAL A 137 -1.45 -41.32 52.50
CA VAL A 137 -0.10 -41.10 53.03
C VAL A 137 -0.05 -39.67 53.59
N ASN A 138 0.18 -39.52 54.89
CA ASN A 138 0.36 -38.23 55.56
C ASN A 138 1.82 -38.15 56.07
N ASP A 139 2.59 -37.17 55.57
CA ASP A 139 3.91 -36.72 56.03
C ASP A 139 5.17 -37.57 55.65
N ARG A 140 6.05 -36.98 54.84
CA ARG A 140 7.48 -37.27 54.53
C ARG A 140 7.93 -38.64 53.97
N CYS A 141 8.46 -38.56 52.75
CA CYS A 141 9.54 -39.37 52.13
C CYS A 141 9.20 -40.83 51.76
N PHE A 142 8.73 -41.03 50.52
CA PHE A 142 8.91 -42.30 49.81
C PHE A 142 10.08 -42.12 48.84
N ASN A 143 11.23 -42.78 49.07
CA ASN A 143 12.33 -42.81 48.10
C ASN A 143 12.41 -44.20 47.48
N GLN A 144 12.37 -44.29 46.15
CA GLN A 144 12.48 -45.57 45.47
C GLN A 144 13.55 -45.51 44.39
N TYR A 145 14.49 -46.42 44.44
CA TYR A 145 15.50 -46.67 43.41
C TYR A 145 15.11 -47.96 42.72
N LEU A 146 14.78 -47.89 41.44
CA LEU A 146 14.47 -49.05 40.59
C LEU A 146 15.51 -49.09 39.48
N ASP A 147 16.24 -50.19 39.39
CA ASP A 147 17.22 -50.44 38.33
C ASP A 147 16.86 -51.73 37.56
N ASP A 148 17.22 -51.76 36.28
CA ASP A 148 17.19 -52.92 35.38
C ASP A 148 15.81 -53.65 35.20
N ILE A 149 14.71 -52.89 35.27
CA ILE A 149 13.34 -53.47 35.18
C ILE A 149 12.98 -53.88 33.74
N LYS A 150 12.70 -55.17 33.52
CA LYS A 150 12.39 -55.68 32.17
C LYS A 150 10.97 -55.49 31.68
N THR A 151 9.96 -55.34 32.54
CA THR A 151 8.58 -55.06 32.06
C THR A 151 7.98 -53.77 32.59
N ASN A 152 7.00 -53.81 33.48
CA ASN A 152 6.16 -52.63 33.76
C ASN A 152 6.30 -52.15 35.21
N VAL A 153 6.33 -50.83 35.39
CA VAL A 153 6.21 -50.17 36.70
C VAL A 153 4.88 -49.44 36.74
N ASN A 154 3.98 -49.81 37.64
CA ASN A 154 2.72 -49.10 37.87
C ASN A 154 2.72 -48.52 39.29
N VAL A 155 2.51 -47.22 39.42
CA VAL A 155 2.43 -46.51 40.71
C VAL A 155 1.06 -45.81 40.80
N ASP A 156 0.21 -46.20 41.73
CA ASP A 156 -1.10 -45.57 42.04
C ASP A 156 -1.01 -44.93 43.42
N LEU A 157 -0.99 -43.59 43.52
CA LEU A 157 -0.98 -42.87 44.80
C LEU A 157 -2.30 -42.11 44.98
N ARG A 158 -2.95 -42.29 46.14
CA ARG A 158 -4.23 -41.64 46.46
C ARG A 158 -4.19 -40.94 47.81
N ASN A 159 -4.61 -39.68 47.84
CA ASN A 159 -4.67 -38.84 49.04
C ASN A 159 -3.30 -38.74 49.73
N VAL A 160 -2.32 -38.17 49.04
CA VAL A 160 -0.98 -37.93 49.59
C VAL A 160 -0.94 -36.51 50.13
N ASN A 161 -0.72 -36.35 51.43
CA ASN A 161 -0.55 -35.05 52.09
C ASN A 161 0.89 -34.93 52.62
N ASP A 162 1.59 -33.85 52.23
CA ASP A 162 2.87 -33.35 52.77
C ASP A 162 4.16 -34.18 52.45
N ARG A 163 5.05 -33.57 51.64
CA ARG A 163 6.49 -33.84 51.38
C ARG A 163 6.96 -35.20 50.81
N CYS A 164 7.53 -35.10 49.61
CA CYS A 164 8.62 -35.91 49.02
C CYS A 164 8.29 -37.37 48.64
N PHE A 165 7.89 -37.58 47.39
CA PHE A 165 8.11 -38.83 46.67
C PHE A 165 9.31 -38.62 45.73
N ASN A 166 10.44 -39.30 45.97
CA ASN A 166 11.57 -39.29 45.04
C ASN A 166 11.70 -40.68 44.41
N GLN A 167 11.70 -40.77 43.10
CA GLN A 167 11.87 -42.04 42.41
C GLN A 167 12.96 -41.92 41.35
N TYR A 168 13.93 -42.82 41.41
CA TYR A 168 14.97 -42.99 40.41
C TYR A 168 14.67 -44.31 39.70
N LEU A 169 14.34 -44.24 38.42
CA LEU A 169 14.11 -45.39 37.56
C LEU A 169 15.20 -45.40 36.48
N ASP A 170 15.95 -46.48 36.41
CA ASP A 170 16.97 -46.69 35.39
C ASP A 170 16.66 -47.98 34.60
N ASP A 171 17.07 -47.99 33.33
CA ASP A 171 17.10 -49.15 32.42
C ASP A 171 15.77 -49.91 32.18
N ILE A 172 14.62 -49.21 32.24
CA ILE A 172 13.29 -49.82 32.11
C ILE A 172 12.97 -50.21 30.66
N LYS A 173 12.71 -51.51 30.42
CA LYS A 173 12.48 -52.02 29.06
C LYS A 173 11.05 -51.87 28.52
N THR A 174 10.01 -51.73 29.35
CA THR A 174 8.66 -51.47 28.82
C THR A 174 7.98 -50.22 29.39
N ASN A 175 6.91 -50.32 30.19
CA ASN A 175 6.05 -49.16 30.49
C ASN A 175 6.17 -48.69 31.95
N VAL A 176 6.13 -47.39 32.14
CA VAL A 176 5.97 -46.74 33.45
C VAL A 176 4.61 -46.03 33.45
N ASN A 177 3.71 -46.42 34.35
CA ASN A 177 2.43 -45.76 34.55
C ASN A 177 2.37 -45.19 35.97
N VAL A 178 2.11 -43.88 36.11
CA VAL A 178 1.97 -43.19 37.38
C VAL A 178 0.59 -42.52 37.43
N ASP A 179 -0.29 -42.95 38.34
CA ASP A 179 -1.61 -42.34 38.61
C ASP A 179 -1.58 -41.70 40.00
N LEU A 180 -1.60 -40.36 40.09
CA LEU A 180 -1.65 -39.64 41.37
C LEU A 180 -2.99 -38.93 41.52
N ARG A 181 -3.68 -39.13 42.64
CA ARG A 181 -4.98 -38.51 42.93
C ARG A 181 -4.98 -37.82 44.29
N ASN A 182 -5.42 -36.56 44.31
CA ASN A 182 -5.52 -35.70 45.49
C ASN A 182 -4.17 -35.58 46.22
N VAL A 183 -3.21 -34.93 45.55
CA VAL A 183 -1.89 -34.66 46.13
C VAL A 183 -1.91 -33.25 46.70
N ASN A 184 -1.70 -33.10 48.01
CA ASN A 184 -1.58 -31.81 48.68
C ASN A 184 -0.16 -31.64 49.25
N ASP A 185 0.53 -30.56 48.85
CA ASP A 185 1.79 -30.03 49.41
C ASP A 185 3.11 -30.83 49.15
N ARG A 186 4.00 -30.21 48.37
CA ARG A 186 5.47 -30.43 48.15
C ARG A 186 6.00 -31.77 47.61
N CYS A 187 6.56 -31.65 46.40
CA CYS A 187 7.69 -32.42 45.81
C CYS A 187 7.42 -33.89 45.44
N PHE A 188 7.00 -34.12 44.20
CA PHE A 188 7.26 -35.37 43.49
C PHE A 188 8.47 -35.15 42.59
N ASN A 189 9.61 -35.78 42.87
CA ASN A 189 10.77 -35.75 41.98
C ASN A 189 10.95 -37.13 41.35
N GLN A 190 10.99 -37.21 40.03
CA GLN A 190 11.22 -38.47 39.34
C GLN A 190 12.33 -38.32 38.31
N TYR A 191 13.33 -39.17 38.40
CA TYR A 191 14.41 -39.29 37.43
C TYR A 191 14.20 -40.61 36.70
N LEU A 192 13.91 -40.54 35.41
CA LEU A 192 13.75 -41.70 34.55
C LEU A 192 14.87 -41.67 33.51
N ASP A 193 15.65 -42.73 33.44
CA ASP A 193 16.70 -42.91 32.45
C ASP A 193 16.46 -44.20 31.64
N ASP A 194 16.90 -44.21 30.38
CA ASP A 194 16.96 -45.37 29.48
C ASP A 194 15.64 -46.15 29.22
N ILE A 195 14.48 -45.46 29.25
CA ILE A 195 13.17 -46.10 29.06
C ILE A 195 12.91 -46.50 27.59
N LYS A 196 12.71 -47.80 27.34
CA LYS A 196 12.52 -48.31 25.96
C LYS A 196 11.10 -48.20 25.40
N THR A 197 10.05 -48.07 26.21
CA THR A 197 8.69 -47.88 25.66
C THR A 197 7.95 -46.65 26.20
N ASN A 198 6.85 -46.78 26.96
CA ASN A 198 5.96 -45.65 27.25
C ASN A 198 6.02 -45.20 28.71
N VAL A 199 5.93 -43.89 28.91
CA VAL A 199 5.71 -43.26 30.21
C VAL A 199 4.34 -42.59 30.20
N ASN A 200 3.42 -43.03 31.04
CA ASN A 200 2.12 -42.40 31.22
C ASN A 200 2.00 -41.84 32.64
N VAL A 201 1.70 -40.55 32.76
CA VAL A 201 1.51 -39.86 34.04
C VAL A 201 0.10 -39.23 34.04
N ASP A 202 -0.79 -39.69 34.93
CA ASP A 202 -2.13 -39.11 35.17
C ASP A 202 -2.13 -38.48 36.56
N LEU A 203 -2.22 -37.14 36.64
CA LEU A 203 -2.32 -36.42 37.92
C LEU A 203 -3.68 -35.73 38.04
N ARG A 204 -4.38 -35.96 39.16
CA ARG A 204 -5.70 -35.37 39.42
C ARG A 204 -5.76 -34.68 40.76
N ASN A 205 -6.22 -33.42 40.75
CA ASN A 205 -6.37 -32.55 41.93
C ASN A 205 -5.03 -32.40 42.67
N VAL A 206 -4.09 -31.71 42.04
CA VAL A 206 -2.79 -31.41 42.64
C VAL A 206 -2.85 -29.99 43.21
N ASN A 207 -2.66 -29.85 44.52
CA ASN A 207 -2.59 -28.55 45.20
C ASN A 207 -1.18 -28.34 45.77
N ASP A 208 -0.55 -27.23 45.38
CA ASP A 208 0.68 -26.65 45.94
C ASP A 208 2.02 -27.41 45.70
N ARG A 209 2.93 -26.76 44.96
CA ARG A 209 4.40 -26.96 44.78
C ARG A 209 4.97 -28.33 44.33
N CYS A 210 5.54 -28.27 43.12
CA CYS A 210 6.69 -29.05 42.61
C CYS A 210 6.44 -30.52 42.24
N PHE A 211 6.05 -30.77 40.99
CA PHE A 211 6.39 -31.99 40.27
C PHE A 211 7.64 -31.69 39.42
N ASN A 212 8.80 -32.28 39.74
CA ASN A 212 9.99 -32.19 38.90
C ASN A 212 10.25 -33.56 38.28
N GLN A 213 10.29 -33.65 36.96
CA GLN A 213 10.60 -34.90 36.28
C GLN A 213 11.72 -34.68 35.29
N SER A 214 12.78 -35.47 35.41
CA SER A 214 13.84 -35.57 34.42
C SER A 214 13.67 -36.89 33.70
N LEU A 215 13.42 -36.85 32.40
CA LEU A 215 13.32 -38.00 31.53
C LEU A 215 14.45 -37.93 30.52
N ASP A 216 15.31 -38.95 30.50
CA ASP A 216 16.37 -39.10 29.52
C ASP A 216 16.18 -40.39 28.71
N ASP A 217 16.65 -40.38 27.46
CA ASP A 217 16.77 -41.52 26.55
C ASP A 217 15.49 -42.34 26.24
N ILE A 218 14.32 -41.69 26.26
CA ILE A 218 13.02 -42.37 26.04
C ILE A 218 12.82 -42.77 24.57
N LYS A 219 12.69 -44.08 24.30
CA LYS A 219 12.55 -44.59 22.92
C LYS A 219 11.15 -44.49 22.30
N THR A 220 10.07 -44.42 23.09
CA THR A 220 8.72 -44.25 22.49
C THR A 220 7.93 -43.05 23.04
N ASN A 221 6.82 -43.24 23.74
CA ASN A 221 5.88 -42.14 24.02
C ASN A 221 5.87 -41.69 25.47
N VAL A 222 5.74 -40.38 25.69
CA VAL A 222 5.45 -39.76 26.99
C VAL A 222 4.06 -39.14 26.92
N ASN A 223 3.13 -39.62 27.75
CA ASN A 223 1.80 -39.03 27.87
C ASN A 223 1.60 -38.49 29.28
N VAL A 224 1.27 -37.21 29.40
CA VAL A 224 1.00 -36.53 30.68
C VAL A 224 -0.42 -35.96 30.63
N ASP A 225 -1.32 -36.44 31.50
CA ASP A 225 -2.68 -35.91 31.71
C ASP A 225 -2.75 -35.26 33.10
N LEU A 226 -2.85 -33.93 33.17
CA LEU A 226 -3.00 -33.21 34.43
C LEU A 226 -4.39 -32.57 34.53
N ARG A 227 -5.11 -32.81 35.63
CA ARG A 227 -6.45 -32.27 35.86
C ARG A 227 -6.54 -31.54 37.19
N ASN A 228 -7.00 -30.29 37.17
CA ASN A 228 -7.17 -29.40 38.32
C ASN A 228 -5.86 -29.21 39.08
N VAL A 229 -4.90 -28.52 38.47
CA VAL A 229 -3.61 -28.18 39.08
C VAL A 229 -3.69 -26.77 39.63
N ASN A 230 -3.51 -26.61 40.93
CA ASN A 230 -3.49 -25.32 41.61
C ASN A 230 -2.08 -25.01 42.15
N ASP A 231 -1.53 -23.87 41.74
CA ASP A 231 -0.37 -23.17 42.31
C ASP A 231 1.01 -23.89 42.17
N ARG A 232 1.91 -23.26 41.40
CA ARG A 232 3.37 -23.48 41.25
C ARG A 232 3.91 -24.89 40.92
N CYS A 233 4.57 -24.93 39.75
CA CYS A 233 5.69 -25.79 39.34
C CYS A 233 5.42 -27.27 39.04
N PHE A 234 5.06 -27.56 37.79
CA PHE A 234 5.48 -28.73 37.04
C PHE A 234 6.72 -28.33 36.22
N ASN A 235 7.90 -28.84 36.58
CA ASN A 235 9.11 -28.68 35.77
C ASN A 235 9.45 -30.03 35.14
N GLN A 236 9.54 -30.08 33.83
CA GLN A 236 9.90 -31.32 33.14
C GLN A 236 11.08 -31.06 32.21
N TYR A 237 12.13 -31.86 32.38
CA TYR A 237 13.29 -31.93 31.51
C TYR A 237 13.17 -33.22 30.72
N LEU A 238 12.96 -33.13 29.42
CA LEU A 238 12.90 -34.27 28.51
C LEU A 238 14.07 -34.16 27.54
N HIS A 239 14.93 -35.15 27.52
CA HIS A 239 16.08 -35.25 26.62
C HIS A 239 15.99 -36.58 25.83
N ASP A 240 16.43 -36.57 24.57
CA ASP A 240 16.56 -37.75 23.71
C ASP A 240 15.28 -38.57 23.42
N ILE A 241 14.12 -37.90 23.30
CA ILE A 241 12.83 -38.59 23.04
C ILE A 241 12.67 -38.98 21.56
N LYS A 242 12.64 -40.30 21.28
CA LYS A 242 12.57 -40.80 19.90
C LYS A 242 11.20 -40.76 19.23
N THR A 243 10.08 -40.73 19.97
CA THR A 243 8.75 -40.62 19.35
C THR A 243 7.90 -39.45 19.85
N ASN A 244 6.78 -39.67 20.56
CA ASN A 244 5.79 -38.61 20.81
C ASN A 244 5.73 -38.17 22.27
N VAL A 245 5.54 -36.87 22.48
CA VAL A 245 5.20 -36.26 23.77
C VAL A 245 3.79 -35.69 23.66
N ASN A 246 2.85 -36.19 24.45
CA ASN A 246 1.49 -35.66 24.54
C ASN A 246 1.24 -35.11 25.94
N VAL A 247 0.83 -33.86 26.05
CA VAL A 247 0.50 -33.19 27.32
C VAL A 247 -0.94 -32.67 27.23
N ASP A 248 -1.86 -33.21 28.04
CA ASP A 248 -3.24 -32.73 28.21
C ASP A 248 -3.35 -32.08 29.60
N LEU A 249 -3.50 -30.76 29.67
CA LEU A 249 -3.72 -30.04 30.93
C LEU A 249 -5.13 -29.44 30.98
N ARG A 250 -5.86 -29.72 32.06
CA ARG A 250 -7.22 -29.21 32.27
C ARG A 250 -7.34 -28.47 33.59
N ASN A 251 -7.81 -27.22 33.52
CA ASN A 251 -7.98 -26.30 34.65
C ASN A 251 -6.67 -26.08 35.41
N VAL A 252 -5.77 -25.30 34.82
CA VAL A 252 -4.48 -24.96 35.40
C VAL A 252 -4.55 -23.52 35.95
N ASN A 253 -4.25 -23.34 37.22
CA ASN A 253 -4.24 -22.04 37.89
C ASN A 253 -2.82 -21.69 38.38
N ASP A 254 -2.33 -20.51 37.99
CA ASP A 254 -1.18 -19.78 38.57
C ASP A 254 0.21 -20.47 38.46
N ARG A 255 1.10 -19.98 37.59
CA ARG A 255 2.56 -20.30 37.50
C ARG A 255 2.96 -21.78 37.43
N CYS A 256 2.30 -22.56 36.57
CA CYS A 256 2.30 -24.01 36.73
C CYS A 256 3.23 -24.85 35.84
N PHE A 257 3.77 -24.41 34.70
CA PHE A 257 4.43 -25.35 33.77
C PHE A 257 5.69 -24.76 33.12
N ASN A 258 6.87 -25.31 33.44
CA ASN A 258 8.10 -25.09 32.68
C ASN A 258 8.55 -26.41 32.06
N GLN A 259 8.76 -26.45 30.76
CA GLN A 259 9.22 -27.67 30.09
C GLN A 259 10.40 -27.36 29.19
N TYR A 260 11.46 -28.15 29.35
CA TYR A 260 12.64 -28.16 28.50
C TYR A 260 12.61 -29.47 27.73
N LEU A 261 12.39 -29.38 26.42
CA LEU A 261 12.40 -30.51 25.50
C LEU A 261 13.60 -30.36 24.58
N ASP A 262 14.46 -31.35 24.59
CA ASP A 262 15.64 -31.40 23.74
C ASP A 262 15.64 -32.70 22.91
N ASP A 263 16.11 -32.60 21.67
CA ASP A 263 16.35 -33.72 20.76
C ASP A 263 15.13 -34.62 20.41
N ILE A 264 13.93 -34.03 20.32
CA ILE A 264 12.70 -34.79 20.04
C ILE A 264 12.56 -35.19 18.57
N LYS A 265 12.52 -36.50 18.31
CA LYS A 265 12.51 -37.03 16.93
C LYS A 265 11.16 -37.03 16.23
N THR A 266 10.02 -37.06 16.94
CA THR A 266 8.71 -36.98 16.25
C THR A 266 7.80 -35.84 16.72
N ASN A 267 6.70 -36.10 17.41
CA ASN A 267 5.65 -35.08 17.63
C ASN A 267 5.53 -34.63 19.08
N VAL A 268 5.30 -33.34 19.28
CA VAL A 268 4.90 -32.74 20.55
C VAL A 268 3.48 -32.21 20.40
N ASN A 269 2.53 -32.76 21.15
CA ASN A 269 1.15 -32.27 21.18
C ASN A 269 0.82 -31.75 22.59
N VAL A 270 0.37 -30.51 22.67
CA VAL A 270 -0.04 -29.86 23.93
C VAL A 270 -1.50 -29.40 23.80
N ASP A 271 -2.42 -29.98 24.57
CA ASP A 271 -3.83 -29.54 24.70
C ASP A 271 -3.99 -28.89 26.07
N LEU A 272 -4.20 -27.58 26.13
CA LEU A 272 -4.50 -26.86 27.38
C LEU A 272 -5.93 -26.33 27.39
N ARG A 273 -6.69 -26.73 28.42
CA ARG A 273 -8.07 -26.30 28.62
C ARG A 273 -8.19 -25.50 29.91
N ASN A 274 -8.60 -24.24 29.80
CA ASN A 274 -8.80 -23.30 30.91
C ASN A 274 -7.50 -23.06 31.69
N VAL A 275 -6.67 -22.14 31.18
CA VAL A 275 -5.41 -21.74 31.79
C VAL A 275 -5.58 -20.33 32.36
N ASN A 276 -5.31 -20.16 33.66
CA ASN A 276 -5.37 -18.87 34.33
C ASN A 276 -3.98 -18.46 34.84
N ASP A 277 -3.51 -17.28 34.44
CA ASP A 277 -2.37 -16.52 35.00
C ASP A 277 -0.98 -17.21 34.88
N ARG A 278 -0.08 -16.64 34.05
CA ARG A 278 1.38 -16.95 33.96
C ARG A 278 1.80 -18.43 33.89
N CYS A 279 1.11 -19.24 33.11
CA CYS A 279 1.17 -20.70 33.31
C CYS A 279 2.21 -21.50 32.51
N PHE A 280 2.74 -21.07 31.37
CA PHE A 280 3.45 -21.97 30.45
C PHE A 280 4.70 -21.32 29.84
N ASN A 281 5.90 -21.79 30.24
CA ASN A 281 7.14 -21.51 29.52
C ASN A 281 7.68 -22.83 28.94
N GLN A 282 7.95 -22.86 27.64
CA GLN A 282 8.48 -24.05 27.00
C GLN A 282 9.67 -23.69 26.12
N TYR A 283 10.76 -24.43 26.31
CA TYR A 283 11.95 -24.40 25.47
C TYR A 283 11.98 -25.71 24.71
N LEU A 284 11.83 -25.62 23.39
CA LEU A 284 11.88 -26.76 22.47
C LEU A 284 13.10 -26.58 21.58
N ASP A 285 14.03 -27.53 21.64
CA ASP A 285 15.22 -27.58 20.79
C ASP A 285 15.22 -28.87 19.96
N ASP A 286 15.78 -28.81 18.76
CA ASP A 286 16.04 -29.95 17.87
C ASP A 286 14.83 -30.86 17.51
N ILE A 287 13.63 -30.28 17.35
CA ILE A 287 12.42 -31.05 17.02
C ILE A 287 12.35 -31.45 15.55
N LYS A 288 12.40 -32.76 15.28
CA LYS A 288 12.45 -33.29 13.90
C LYS A 288 11.10 -33.34 13.17
N THR A 289 9.94 -33.43 13.85
CA THR A 289 8.64 -33.44 13.13
C THR A 289 7.66 -32.31 13.45
N ASN A 290 6.62 -32.52 14.26
CA ASN A 290 5.54 -31.56 14.42
C ASN A 290 5.34 -31.11 15.87
N VAL A 291 5.05 -29.82 16.05
CA VAL A 291 4.59 -29.24 17.31
C VAL A 291 3.15 -28.76 17.09
N ASN A 292 2.20 -29.33 17.83
CA ASN A 292 0.80 -28.90 17.82
C ASN A 292 0.40 -28.40 19.20
N VAL A 293 -0.13 -27.18 19.26
CA VAL A 293 -0.61 -26.55 20.50
C VAL A 293 -2.07 -26.14 20.32
N ASP A 294 -2.99 -26.73 21.09
CA ASP A 294 -4.42 -26.35 21.16
C ASP A 294 -4.69 -25.71 22.54
N LEU A 295 -4.97 -24.40 22.59
CA LEU A 295 -5.35 -23.70 23.82
C LEU A 295 -6.78 -23.18 23.71
N ARG A 296 -7.68 -23.56 24.62
CA ARG A 296 -9.12 -23.27 24.43
C ARG A 296 -9.75 -22.15 25.23
N ASN A 297 -9.11 -21.71 26.31
CA ASN A 297 -9.50 -20.57 27.12
C ASN A 297 -8.27 -20.16 27.94
N VAL A 298 -7.64 -19.06 27.57
CA VAL A 298 -6.38 -18.60 28.19
C VAL A 298 -6.60 -17.21 28.76
N ASN A 299 -6.34 -17.03 30.05
CA ASN A 299 -6.45 -15.75 30.74
C ASN A 299 -5.08 -15.29 31.27
N ASP A 300 -4.70 -14.05 31.01
CA ASP A 300 -3.57 -13.28 31.55
C ASP A 300 -2.17 -13.95 31.42
N ARG A 301 -1.29 -13.39 30.57
CA ARG A 301 0.17 -13.65 30.52
C ARG A 301 0.65 -15.10 30.44
N CYS A 302 -0.04 -15.96 29.70
CA CYS A 302 0.10 -17.39 29.89
C CYS A 302 1.21 -18.15 29.14
N PHE A 303 1.76 -17.65 28.03
CA PHE A 303 2.52 -18.51 27.12
C PHE A 303 3.77 -17.82 26.54
N ASN A 304 4.95 -18.27 26.96
CA ASN A 304 6.22 -17.95 26.31
C ASN A 304 6.83 -19.23 25.73
N GLN A 305 7.10 -19.25 24.43
CA GLN A 305 7.72 -20.39 23.76
C GLN A 305 8.98 -19.94 23.01
N TYR A 306 10.06 -20.69 23.22
CA TYR A 306 11.27 -20.63 22.43
C TYR A 306 11.36 -21.95 21.68
N LEU A 307 11.19 -21.89 20.36
CA LEU A 307 11.27 -23.03 19.46
C LEU A 307 12.48 -22.84 18.55
N ASP A 308 13.45 -23.73 18.66
CA ASP A 308 14.65 -23.74 17.83
C ASP A 308 14.69 -25.03 16.97
N ASP A 309 15.27 -24.90 15.78
CA ASP A 309 15.62 -25.98 14.86
C ASP A 309 14.47 -26.94 14.42
N ILE A 310 13.24 -26.45 14.35
CA ILE A 310 12.07 -27.29 14.00
C ILE A 310 12.06 -27.71 12.52
N LYS A 311 12.14 -29.01 12.25
CA LYS A 311 12.26 -29.52 10.88
C LYS A 311 10.94 -29.62 10.10
N THR A 312 9.77 -29.70 10.74
CA THR A 312 8.52 -29.90 9.97
C THR A 312 7.46 -28.81 10.17
N ASN A 313 6.47 -29.01 11.04
CA ASN A 313 5.34 -28.07 11.16
C ASN A 313 5.11 -27.61 12.60
N VAL A 314 4.77 -26.35 12.76
CA VAL A 314 4.25 -25.77 14.00
C VAL A 314 2.81 -25.34 13.75
N ASN A 315 1.86 -25.95 14.46
CA ASN A 315 0.44 -25.56 14.42
C ASN A 315 0.00 -25.06 15.80
N VAL A 316 -0.54 -23.85 15.84
CA VAL A 316 -1.07 -23.23 17.06
C VAL A 316 -2.54 -22.88 16.82
N ASP A 317 -3.46 -23.50 17.56
CA ASP A 317 -4.90 -23.16 17.60
C ASP A 317 -5.19 -22.54 18.98
N LEU A 318 -5.45 -21.24 19.03
CA LEU A 318 -5.87 -20.56 20.25
C LEU A 318 -7.34 -20.14 20.13
N ARG A 319 -8.16 -20.52 21.11
CA ARG A 319 -9.55 -20.11 21.24
C ARG A 319 -9.72 -19.34 22.54
N ASN A 320 -10.34 -18.16 22.45
CA ASN A 320 -10.65 -17.26 23.56
C ASN A 320 -9.43 -16.92 24.43
N VAL A 321 -8.68 -15.92 23.99
CA VAL A 321 -7.47 -15.45 24.67
C VAL A 321 -7.75 -14.07 25.26
N ASN A 322 -7.59 -13.91 26.57
CA ASN A 322 -7.78 -12.64 27.29
C ASN A 322 -6.45 -12.18 27.92
N ASP A 323 -5.94 -11.01 27.51
CA ASP A 323 -4.78 -10.27 28.05
C ASP A 323 -3.37 -10.92 27.90
N MET A 324 -2.47 -10.26 27.13
CA MET A 324 -0.99 -10.46 27.13
C MET A 324 -0.49 -11.91 26.99
N CYS A 325 -1.16 -12.76 26.22
CA CYS A 325 -0.97 -14.20 26.40
C CYS A 325 0.19 -14.88 25.65
N PHE A 326 0.75 -14.34 24.57
CA PHE A 326 1.56 -15.15 23.66
C PHE A 326 2.81 -14.41 23.14
N ASN A 327 3.99 -14.78 23.64
CA ASN A 327 5.27 -14.42 23.03
C ASN A 327 5.95 -15.68 22.47
N GLN A 328 6.22 -15.69 21.17
CA GLN A 328 6.93 -16.79 20.53
C GLN A 328 8.19 -16.28 19.83
N TYR A 329 9.29 -16.98 20.09
CA TYR A 329 10.51 -16.90 19.29
C TYR A 329 10.66 -18.23 18.55
N LEU A 330 10.52 -18.19 17.23
CA LEU A 330 10.67 -19.35 16.35
C LEU A 330 11.89 -19.12 15.46
N ASP A 331 12.87 -20.01 15.56
CA ASP A 331 14.07 -19.99 14.73
C ASP A 331 14.18 -21.28 13.90
N ASP A 332 14.82 -21.18 12.73
CA ASP A 332 15.21 -22.31 11.88
C ASP A 332 14.09 -23.30 11.45
N ILE A 333 12.86 -22.81 11.26
CA ILE A 333 11.72 -23.65 10.87
C ILE A 333 11.78 -24.07 9.40
N LYS A 334 11.94 -25.37 9.14
CA LYS A 334 12.15 -25.88 7.76
C LYS A 334 10.88 -26.06 6.93
N THR A 335 9.68 -26.02 7.51
CA THR A 335 8.44 -26.17 6.70
C THR A 335 7.36 -25.15 7.05
N ASN A 336 6.29 -25.50 7.78
CA ASN A 336 5.12 -24.62 7.88
C ASN A 336 4.85 -24.16 9.32
N VAL A 337 4.45 -22.89 9.45
CA VAL A 337 3.89 -22.31 10.68
C VAL A 337 2.44 -21.94 10.39
N ASN A 338 1.49 -22.57 11.08
CA ASN A 338 0.08 -22.22 11.00
C ASN A 338 -0.41 -21.73 12.37
N VAL A 339 -0.97 -20.53 12.40
CA VAL A 339 -1.53 -19.92 13.62
C VAL A 339 -3.00 -19.58 13.34
N ASP A 340 -3.93 -20.24 14.05
CA ASP A 340 -5.37 -19.93 14.05
C ASP A 340 -5.73 -19.34 15.42
N LEU A 341 -6.05 -18.04 15.47
CA LEU A 341 -6.49 -17.39 16.70
C LEU A 341 -7.97 -16.99 16.57
N ARG A 342 -8.78 -17.44 17.53
CA ARG A 342 -10.22 -17.14 17.58
C ARG A 342 -10.57 -16.40 18.87
N ASN A 343 -11.08 -15.19 18.73
CA ASN A 343 -11.47 -14.27 19.81
C ASN A 343 -10.27 -13.91 20.71
N VAL A 344 -9.53 -12.90 20.30
CA VAL A 344 -8.33 -12.42 21.02
C VAL A 344 -8.64 -11.04 21.61
N ASN A 345 -8.48 -10.87 22.92
CA ASN A 345 -8.71 -9.62 23.62
C ASN A 345 -7.41 -9.12 24.28
N ASP A 346 -7.03 -7.87 24.02
CA ASP A 346 -5.98 -7.08 24.67
C ASP A 346 -4.52 -7.66 24.59
N ARG A 347 -3.63 -7.00 23.84
CA ARG A 347 -2.14 -7.18 23.86
C ARG A 347 -1.58 -8.59 23.66
N CYS A 348 -2.23 -9.43 22.87
CA CYS A 348 -2.02 -10.87 23.01
C CYS A 348 -0.85 -11.51 22.25
N PHE A 349 -0.30 -10.94 21.17
CA PHE A 349 0.57 -11.70 20.27
C PHE A 349 1.81 -10.89 19.83
N ASN A 350 2.99 -11.26 20.34
CA ASN A 350 4.27 -10.86 19.77
C ASN A 350 4.99 -12.09 19.24
N GLN A 351 5.36 -12.08 17.97
CA GLN A 351 6.04 -13.21 17.36
C GLN A 351 7.28 -12.75 16.58
N TYR A 352 8.40 -13.41 16.86
CA TYR A 352 9.63 -13.29 16.12
C TYR A 352 9.83 -14.60 15.37
N LEU A 353 9.75 -14.55 14.05
CA LEU A 353 9.99 -15.68 13.15
C LEU A 353 11.24 -15.39 12.34
N HIS A 354 12.24 -16.25 12.46
CA HIS A 354 13.49 -16.15 11.71
C HIS A 354 13.72 -17.47 10.95
N ASP A 355 14.31 -17.36 9.75
CA ASP A 355 14.77 -18.51 8.94
C ASP A 355 13.69 -19.53 8.47
N ILE A 356 12.46 -19.08 8.21
CA ILE A 356 11.36 -19.98 7.79
C ILE A 356 11.48 -20.39 6.32
N LYS A 357 11.64 -21.70 6.06
CA LYS A 357 11.86 -22.20 4.69
C LYS A 357 10.60 -22.37 3.84
N THR A 358 9.40 -22.57 4.38
CA THR A 358 8.20 -22.69 3.53
C THR A 358 7.10 -21.68 3.75
N ASN A 359 6.04 -22.00 4.50
CA ASN A 359 4.85 -21.14 4.57
C ASN A 359 4.54 -20.70 5.99
N VAL A 360 4.13 -19.44 6.13
CA VAL A 360 3.53 -18.87 7.34
C VAL A 360 2.08 -18.53 7.02
N ASN A 361 1.14 -19.19 7.68
CA ASN A 361 -0.29 -18.87 7.57
C ASN A 361 -0.82 -18.40 8.92
N VAL A 362 -1.40 -17.21 8.95
CA VAL A 362 -2.00 -16.62 10.14
C VAL A 362 -3.47 -16.32 9.85
N ASP A 363 -4.40 -16.99 10.54
CA ASP A 363 -5.85 -16.71 10.51
C ASP A 363 -6.25 -16.11 11.86
N LEU A 364 -6.59 -14.83 11.89
CA LEU A 364 -7.06 -14.15 13.10
C LEU A 364 -8.53 -13.78 12.95
N ARG A 365 -9.36 -14.25 13.88
CA ARG A 365 -10.80 -13.95 13.92
C ARG A 365 -11.18 -13.25 15.20
N ASN A 366 -11.81 -12.08 15.07
CA ASN A 366 -12.28 -11.23 16.16
C ASN A 366 -11.15 -10.83 17.12
N VAL A 367 -10.32 -9.88 16.68
CA VAL A 367 -9.20 -9.36 17.46
C VAL A 367 -9.60 -8.01 18.04
N ASN A 368 -9.52 -7.84 19.35
CA ASN A 368 -9.82 -6.60 20.06
C ASN A 368 -8.57 -6.09 20.80
N ASP A 369 -8.22 -4.80 20.63
CA ASP A 369 -7.21 -4.02 21.36
C ASP A 369 -5.74 -4.51 21.29
N ARG A 370 -4.82 -3.75 20.64
CA ARG A 370 -3.33 -3.83 20.80
C ARG A 370 -2.66 -5.17 20.49
N CYS A 371 -3.18 -5.99 19.59
CA CYS A 371 -2.94 -7.42 19.67
C CYS A 371 -1.78 -8.02 18.86
N PHE A 372 -1.22 -7.39 17.83
CA PHE A 372 -0.35 -8.12 16.90
C PHE A 372 0.90 -7.33 16.47
N ASN A 373 2.06 -7.70 17.02
CA ASN A 373 3.36 -7.31 16.49
C ASN A 373 4.08 -8.56 15.96
N GLN A 374 4.42 -8.56 14.69
CA GLN A 374 5.13 -9.67 14.07
C GLN A 374 6.37 -9.19 13.34
N TYR A 375 7.50 -9.79 13.67
CA TYR A 375 8.75 -9.68 12.92
C TYR A 375 8.97 -11.00 12.20
N LEU A 376 8.92 -10.95 10.87
CA LEU A 376 9.20 -12.07 9.99
C LEU A 376 10.46 -11.74 9.20
N ASP A 377 11.47 -12.59 9.34
CA ASP A 377 12.74 -12.45 8.65
C ASP A 377 13.10 -13.75 7.90
N ASP A 378 13.77 -13.60 6.76
CA ASP A 378 14.34 -14.69 5.95
C ASP A 378 13.33 -15.76 5.44
N ILE A 379 12.10 -15.36 5.12
CA ILE A 379 11.05 -16.30 4.68
C ILE A 379 11.22 -16.70 3.21
N LYS A 380 11.48 -18.00 2.97
CA LYS A 380 11.75 -18.50 1.62
C LYS A 380 10.54 -18.71 0.72
N THR A 381 9.32 -18.86 1.25
CA THR A 381 8.15 -19.15 0.39
C THR A 381 6.97 -18.17 0.53
N ASN A 382 5.90 -18.51 1.25
CA ASN A 382 4.69 -17.68 1.26
C ASN A 382 4.29 -17.24 2.66
N VAL A 383 3.84 -16.00 2.78
CA VAL A 383 3.18 -15.46 3.97
C VAL A 383 1.73 -15.16 3.60
N ASN A 384 0.79 -15.81 4.25
CA ASN A 384 -0.64 -15.53 4.11
C ASN A 384 -1.21 -15.08 5.46
N VAL A 385 -1.82 -13.89 5.48
CA VAL A 385 -2.47 -13.33 6.66
C VAL A 385 -3.94 -13.06 6.33
N ASP A 386 -4.86 -13.73 7.02
CA ASP A 386 -6.31 -13.49 6.94
C ASP A 386 -6.77 -12.89 8.28
N LEU A 387 -7.15 -11.62 8.27
CA LEU A 387 -7.65 -10.90 9.45
C LEU A 387 -9.13 -10.60 9.29
N ARG A 388 -9.95 -11.06 10.24
CA ARG A 388 -11.40 -10.83 10.25
C ARG A 388 -11.84 -10.14 11.53
N ASN A 389 -12.49 -8.99 11.39
CA ASN A 389 -13.02 -8.16 12.47
C ASN A 389 -11.93 -7.74 13.47
N VAL A 390 -11.07 -6.83 13.06
CA VAL A 390 -10.01 -6.26 13.92
C VAL A 390 -10.49 -4.92 14.47
N ASN A 391 -10.56 -4.79 15.80
CA ASN A 391 -11.01 -3.59 16.49
C ASN A 391 -9.91 -3.05 17.44
N ASP A 392 -9.60 -1.76 17.32
CA ASP A 392 -8.71 -0.93 18.16
C ASP A 392 -7.20 -1.35 18.27
N ARG A 393 -6.35 -0.35 18.03
CA ARG A 393 -4.88 -0.25 18.14
C ARG A 393 -4.02 -1.39 17.56
N CYS A 394 -3.27 -1.02 16.51
CA CYS A 394 -1.91 -1.45 16.14
C CYS A 394 -1.74 -2.92 15.72
N PHE A 395 -2.02 -3.18 14.44
CA PHE A 395 -1.32 -4.22 13.69
C PHE A 395 0.01 -3.63 13.18
N ASN A 396 1.14 -4.10 13.71
CA ASN A 396 2.47 -3.76 13.19
C ASN A 396 3.13 -5.03 12.65
N GLN A 397 3.45 -5.04 11.37
CA GLN A 397 4.16 -6.16 10.75
C GLN A 397 5.41 -5.65 10.06
N TYR A 398 6.53 -6.28 10.38
CA TYR A 398 7.81 -6.10 9.72
C TYR A 398 8.14 -7.40 9.01
N LEU A 399 8.15 -7.35 7.68
CA LEU A 399 8.49 -8.46 6.81
C LEU A 399 9.78 -8.10 6.07
N ASP A 400 10.82 -8.90 6.27
CA ASP A 400 12.12 -8.74 5.61
C ASP A 400 12.49 -10.02 4.85
N ASP A 401 13.24 -9.85 3.76
CA ASP A 401 13.88 -10.92 2.97
C ASP A 401 12.94 -12.02 2.41
N ILE A 402 11.70 -11.67 2.06
CA ILE A 402 10.70 -12.65 1.58
C ILE A 402 10.93 -13.05 0.11
N LYS A 403 11.20 -14.33 -0.15
CA LYS A 403 11.55 -14.81 -1.51
C LYS A 403 10.39 -15.05 -2.47
N THR A 404 9.15 -15.20 -2.01
CA THR A 404 8.02 -15.35 -2.94
C THR A 404 6.85 -14.42 -2.63
N ASN A 405 5.75 -14.90 -2.04
CA ASN A 405 4.49 -14.14 -2.04
C ASN A 405 4.05 -13.73 -0.63
N VAL A 406 3.55 -12.50 -0.53
CA VAL A 406 2.83 -12.00 0.65
C VAL A 406 1.39 -11.72 0.24
N ASN A 407 0.44 -12.42 0.85
CA ASN A 407 -0.98 -12.15 0.67
C ASN A 407 -1.60 -11.74 2.00
N VAL A 408 -2.26 -10.57 2.01
CA VAL A 408 -2.97 -10.05 3.19
C VAL A 408 -4.43 -9.82 2.81
N ASP A 409 -5.35 -10.57 3.43
CA ASP A 409 -6.82 -10.37 3.34
C ASP A 409 -7.31 -9.76 4.65
N LEU A 410 -7.81 -8.52 4.57
CA LEU A 410 -8.33 -7.77 5.70
C LEU A 410 -9.84 -7.57 5.55
N ARG A 411 -10.62 -8.02 6.54
CA ARG A 411 -12.08 -7.86 6.54
C ARG A 411 -12.55 -7.15 7.79
N ASN A 412 -13.16 -5.98 7.62
CA ASN A 412 -13.69 -5.11 8.67
C ASN A 412 -12.60 -4.70 9.67
N VAL A 413 -11.78 -3.73 9.30
CA VAL A 413 -10.74 -3.15 10.16
C VAL A 413 -11.26 -1.83 10.70
N ASN A 414 -11.47 -1.74 12.02
CA ASN A 414 -11.88 -0.52 12.73
C ASN A 414 -10.78 -0.09 13.71
N ASP A 415 -9.60 0.25 13.22
CA ASP A 415 -8.40 0.54 14.02
C ASP A 415 -8.11 2.06 14.10
N ARG A 416 -7.09 2.45 14.86
CA ARG A 416 -6.43 3.75 14.84
C ARG A 416 -5.12 3.74 14.05
N CYS A 417 -4.45 2.59 13.84
CA CYS A 417 -3.24 2.47 13.02
C CYS A 417 -3.03 1.03 12.46
N PHE A 418 -3.02 0.86 11.14
CA PHE A 418 -2.41 -0.29 10.46
C PHE A 418 -1.03 0.13 9.91
N ASN A 419 0.07 -0.45 10.40
CA ASN A 419 1.41 -0.19 9.89
C ASN A 419 2.04 -1.48 9.36
N GLN A 420 2.46 -1.46 8.10
CA GLN A 420 3.17 -2.57 7.49
C GLN A 420 4.46 -2.06 6.84
N TYR A 421 5.57 -2.72 7.16
CA TYR A 421 6.88 -2.52 6.57
C TYR A 421 7.25 -3.81 5.86
N LEU A 422 7.33 -3.75 4.53
CA LEU A 422 7.74 -4.86 3.67
C LEU A 422 9.02 -4.47 2.96
N ASP A 423 10.09 -5.25 3.17
CA ASP A 423 11.39 -5.03 2.56
C ASP A 423 11.85 -6.29 1.81
N ASP A 424 12.63 -6.07 0.75
CA ASP A 424 13.35 -7.09 -0.02
C ASP A 424 12.52 -8.25 -0.63
N ILE A 425 11.26 -7.97 -0.98
CA ILE A 425 10.32 -9.00 -1.49
C ILE A 425 10.61 -9.38 -2.95
N LYS A 426 10.93 -10.66 -3.19
CA LYS A 426 11.34 -11.11 -4.53
C LYS A 426 10.23 -11.39 -5.53
N THR A 427 8.98 -11.66 -5.10
CA THR A 427 7.89 -11.82 -6.06
C THR A 427 6.69 -10.90 -5.81
N ASN A 428 5.53 -11.40 -5.36
CA ASN A 428 4.29 -10.62 -5.37
C ASN A 428 3.80 -10.23 -3.97
N VAL A 429 3.28 -9.02 -3.86
CA VAL A 429 2.52 -8.54 -2.71
C VAL A 429 1.08 -8.30 -3.16
N ASN A 430 0.13 -8.98 -2.52
CA ASN A 430 -1.30 -8.74 -2.73
C ASN A 430 -1.95 -8.34 -1.41
N VAL A 431 -2.61 -7.19 -1.40
CA VAL A 431 -3.40 -6.70 -0.25
C VAL A 431 -4.84 -6.49 -0.71
N ASP A 432 -5.76 -7.32 -0.19
CA ASP A 432 -7.23 -7.12 -0.35
C ASP A 432 -7.76 -6.65 1.00
N SER A 433 -8.41 -5.49 1.03
CA SER A 433 -9.05 -4.97 2.23
C SER A 433 -10.48 -4.53 1.99
N ARG A 434 -11.38 -5.00 2.84
CA ARG A 434 -12.82 -4.68 2.78
C ARG A 434 -13.26 -4.00 4.06
N ASN A 435 -13.81 -2.80 3.93
CA ASN A 435 -14.30 -1.95 5.01
C ASN A 435 -13.20 -1.57 6.00
N VAL A 436 -12.38 -0.60 5.62
CA VAL A 436 -11.36 0.00 6.50
C VAL A 436 -11.93 1.28 7.08
N ASN A 437 -12.27 1.30 8.36
CA ASN A 437 -12.62 2.53 9.08
C ASN A 437 -11.51 2.86 10.07
N ASP A 438 -10.39 3.40 9.59
CA ASP A 438 -9.21 3.71 10.42
C ASP A 438 -9.09 5.22 10.71
N ARG A 439 -8.13 5.60 11.55
CA ARG A 439 -7.55 6.94 11.58
C ARG A 439 -6.24 7.05 10.79
N CYS A 440 -5.48 5.97 10.60
CA CYS A 440 -4.25 5.95 9.81
C CYS A 440 -3.92 4.57 9.20
N PHE A 441 -3.99 4.43 7.88
CA PHE A 441 -3.35 3.32 7.15
C PHE A 441 -1.95 3.76 6.67
N LYS A 442 -0.89 3.05 7.09
CA LYS A 442 0.49 3.29 6.65
C LYS A 442 1.13 2.04 6.10
N GLN A 443 1.65 2.13 4.89
CA GLN A 443 2.38 1.05 4.26
C GLN A 443 3.68 1.56 3.64
N TYR A 444 4.77 0.89 3.97
CA TYR A 444 6.09 1.11 3.39
C TYR A 444 6.50 -0.19 2.69
N LEU A 445 6.63 -0.14 1.37
CA LEU A 445 7.07 -1.24 0.54
C LEU A 445 8.37 -0.83 -0.15
N ASP A 446 9.43 -1.61 0.05
CA ASP A 446 10.75 -1.36 -0.52
C ASP A 446 11.29 -2.62 -1.22
N ASP A 447 12.16 -2.42 -2.22
CA ASP A 447 12.90 -3.47 -2.94
C ASP A 447 12.07 -4.62 -3.56
N ILE A 448 10.85 -4.33 -4.01
CA ILE A 448 9.93 -5.35 -4.55
C ILE A 448 10.27 -5.72 -6.00
N LYS A 449 10.66 -6.98 -6.22
CA LYS A 449 11.14 -7.43 -7.55
C LYS A 449 10.06 -7.77 -8.57
N THR A 450 8.80 -8.05 -8.20
CA THR A 450 7.75 -8.29 -9.20
C THR A 450 6.52 -7.38 -9.13
N ASN A 451 5.38 -7.85 -8.60
CA ASN A 451 4.12 -7.10 -8.67
C ASN A 451 3.58 -6.74 -7.29
N VAL A 452 3.00 -5.55 -7.18
CA VAL A 452 2.20 -5.09 -6.05
C VAL A 452 0.77 -4.88 -6.53
N ASN A 453 -0.18 -5.60 -5.95
CA ASN A 453 -1.61 -5.39 -6.20
C ASN A 453 -2.32 -5.03 -4.90
N ILE A 454 -3.02 -3.91 -4.90
CA ILE A 454 -3.72 -3.38 -3.73
C ILE A 454 -5.16 -3.08 -4.14
N ASP A 455 -6.11 -3.82 -3.56
CA ASP A 455 -7.56 -3.64 -3.74
C ASP A 455 -8.15 -3.23 -2.39
N LEU A 456 -8.54 -1.97 -2.23
CA LEU A 456 -9.19 -1.49 -1.02
C LEU A 456 -10.60 -1.01 -1.32
N ARG A 457 -11.57 -1.50 -0.54
CA ARG A 457 -12.99 -1.18 -0.71
C ARG A 457 -13.58 -0.59 0.56
N ASN A 458 -14.32 0.50 0.42
CA ASN A 458 -14.98 1.23 1.50
C ASN A 458 -13.98 1.69 2.57
N VAL A 459 -13.01 2.51 2.17
CA VAL A 459 -12.03 3.11 3.07
C VAL A 459 -12.61 4.41 3.63
N ASN A 460 -12.96 4.45 4.91
CA ASN A 460 -13.31 5.68 5.61
C ASN A 460 -12.22 5.99 6.65
N ASP A 461 -11.15 6.65 6.21
CA ASP A 461 -10.00 6.97 7.06
C ASP A 461 -9.94 8.48 7.38
N ARG A 462 -9.00 8.90 8.23
CA ARG A 462 -8.49 10.27 8.27
C ARG A 462 -7.18 10.45 7.51
N CYS A 463 -6.35 9.41 7.36
CA CYS A 463 -5.09 9.49 6.63
C CYS A 463 -4.68 8.13 6.02
N PHE A 464 -4.76 7.99 4.70
CA PHE A 464 -4.09 6.92 3.96
C PHE A 464 -2.71 7.39 3.48
N ASN A 465 -1.63 6.78 3.96
CA ASN A 465 -0.27 7.08 3.54
C ASN A 465 0.44 5.83 3.00
N GLN A 466 0.92 5.90 1.77
CA GLN A 466 1.68 4.81 1.17
C GLN A 466 2.99 5.32 0.57
N SER A 467 4.08 4.62 0.85
CA SER A 467 5.38 4.81 0.21
C SER A 467 5.77 3.49 -0.46
N LEU A 468 5.94 3.52 -1.78
CA LEU A 468 6.46 2.41 -2.57
C LEU A 468 7.78 2.84 -3.20
N ASP A 469 8.84 2.09 -2.97
CA ASP A 469 10.17 2.37 -3.50
C ASP A 469 10.75 1.13 -4.19
N ASP A 470 11.62 1.36 -5.17
CA ASP A 470 12.44 0.37 -5.88
C ASP A 470 11.67 -0.81 -6.55
N ILE A 471 10.44 -0.57 -7.01
CA ILE A 471 9.59 -1.64 -7.57
C ILE A 471 9.97 -1.99 -9.02
N LYS A 472 10.37 -3.25 -9.23
CA LYS A 472 10.93 -3.69 -10.52
C LYS A 472 9.90 -3.96 -11.62
N THR A 473 8.64 -4.28 -11.30
CA THR A 473 7.65 -4.67 -12.32
C THR A 473 6.38 -3.82 -12.34
N ASN A 474 5.26 -4.28 -11.76
CA ASN A 474 3.99 -3.56 -11.88
C ASN A 474 3.39 -3.21 -10.51
N VAL A 475 2.79 -2.02 -10.43
CA VAL A 475 1.96 -1.58 -9.31
C VAL A 475 0.54 -1.36 -9.81
N ASN A 476 -0.41 -2.09 -9.24
CA ASN A 476 -1.85 -1.88 -9.48
C ASN A 476 -2.52 -1.50 -8.16
N VAL A 477 -3.16 -0.34 -8.15
CA VAL A 477 -3.91 0.17 -6.99
C VAL A 477 -5.35 0.42 -7.43
N ASP A 478 -6.28 -0.36 -6.90
CA ASP A 478 -7.73 -0.21 -7.11
C ASP A 478 -8.38 0.20 -5.78
N LEU A 479 -8.90 1.43 -5.72
CA LEU A 479 -9.59 1.94 -4.54
C LEU A 479 -11.03 2.30 -4.90
N SER A 480 -11.97 1.78 -4.12
CA SER A 480 -13.39 2.07 -4.31
C SER A 480 -14.06 2.56 -3.03
N ASN A 481 -14.86 3.62 -3.16
CA ASN A 481 -15.59 4.29 -2.08
C ASN A 481 -14.66 4.78 -0.95
N VAL A 482 -13.69 5.61 -1.30
CA VAL A 482 -12.78 6.23 -0.34
C VAL A 482 -13.42 7.52 0.18
N ASN A 483 -13.74 7.59 1.48
CA ASN A 483 -14.11 8.84 2.14
C ASN A 483 -13.06 9.17 3.22
N ASP A 484 -12.00 9.86 2.82
CA ASP A 484 -10.89 10.20 3.70
C ASP A 484 -10.86 11.73 4.00
N ARG A 485 -9.92 12.18 4.84
CA ARG A 485 -9.47 13.57 4.89
C ARG A 485 -8.15 13.78 4.15
N CYS A 486 -7.27 12.77 4.05
CA CYS A 486 -6.00 12.88 3.34
C CYS A 486 -5.54 11.54 2.75
N PHE A 487 -5.49 11.42 1.43
CA PHE A 487 -4.78 10.35 0.72
C PHE A 487 -3.42 10.87 0.26
N ASN A 488 -2.31 10.28 0.72
CA ASN A 488 -0.97 10.56 0.23
C ASN A 488 -0.30 9.28 -0.28
N GLN A 489 0.17 9.30 -1.52
CA GLN A 489 0.92 8.20 -2.12
C GLN A 489 2.23 8.74 -2.72
N SER A 490 3.34 8.12 -2.35
CA SER A 490 4.65 8.35 -2.96
C SER A 490 5.09 7.05 -3.62
N LEU A 491 5.32 7.08 -4.92
CA LEU A 491 5.88 5.97 -5.68
C LEU A 491 7.20 6.42 -6.32
N ASP A 492 8.28 5.69 -6.06
CA ASP A 492 9.61 6.02 -6.57
C ASP A 492 10.27 4.78 -7.23
N ASP A 493 11.19 5.01 -8.16
CA ASP A 493 12.04 3.99 -8.81
C ASP A 493 11.31 2.81 -9.50
N ILE A 494 10.10 3.06 -10.03
CA ILE A 494 9.28 2.00 -10.64
C ILE A 494 9.70 1.67 -12.07
N LYS A 495 10.19 0.44 -12.29
CA LYS A 495 10.77 0.05 -13.59
C LYS A 495 9.76 -0.29 -14.69
N THR A 496 8.51 -0.63 -14.40
CA THR A 496 7.55 -1.04 -15.46
C THR A 496 6.26 -0.22 -15.52
N ASN A 497 5.14 -0.68 -14.94
CA ASN A 497 3.85 0.00 -15.07
C ASN A 497 3.22 0.34 -13.72
N VAL A 498 2.59 1.51 -13.66
CA VAL A 498 1.73 1.95 -12.56
C VAL A 498 0.32 2.12 -13.10
N ASN A 499 -0.64 1.40 -12.54
CA ASN A 499 -2.07 1.60 -12.80
C ASN A 499 -2.79 1.96 -11.51
N VAL A 500 -3.46 3.11 -11.50
CA VAL A 500 -4.26 3.59 -10.37
C VAL A 500 -5.69 3.80 -10.83
N ASP A 501 -6.63 3.03 -10.30
CA ASP A 501 -8.08 3.16 -10.55
C ASP A 501 -8.75 3.58 -9.25
N LEU A 502 -9.28 4.80 -9.20
CA LEU A 502 -10.01 5.30 -8.04
C LEU A 502 -11.47 5.58 -8.39
N ARG A 503 -12.38 5.03 -7.60
CA ARG A 503 -13.83 5.18 -7.82
C ARG A 503 -14.52 5.70 -6.57
N ASN A 504 -15.31 6.77 -6.75
CA ASN A 504 -16.09 7.43 -5.70
C ASN A 504 -15.22 7.90 -4.53
N VAL A 505 -14.26 8.77 -4.84
CA VAL A 505 -13.38 9.39 -3.83
C VAL A 505 -14.06 10.66 -3.32
N ASN A 506 -14.43 10.72 -2.04
CA ASN A 506 -14.83 11.96 -1.38
C ASN A 506 -13.83 12.31 -0.27
N ASP A 507 -12.75 13.01 -0.64
CA ASP A 507 -11.68 13.35 0.28
C ASP A 507 -11.67 14.87 0.59
N ARG A 508 -10.76 15.34 1.46
CA ARG A 508 -10.36 16.75 1.52
C ARG A 508 -9.03 17.02 0.85
N CYS A 509 -8.12 16.04 0.75
CA CYS A 509 -6.85 16.20 0.05
C CYS A 509 -6.36 14.87 -0.54
N PHE A 510 -6.25 14.78 -1.86
CA PHE A 510 -5.54 13.72 -2.56
C PHE A 510 -4.18 14.26 -3.04
N ASN A 511 -3.07 13.67 -2.57
CA ASN A 511 -1.72 13.98 -3.04
C ASN A 511 -1.05 12.71 -3.57
N GLN A 512 -0.54 12.76 -4.79
CA GLN A 512 0.24 11.67 -5.38
C GLN A 512 1.56 12.22 -5.93
N SER A 513 2.67 11.60 -5.54
CA SER A 513 4.00 11.86 -6.09
C SER A 513 4.49 10.58 -6.75
N LEU A 514 4.77 10.63 -8.05
CA LEU A 514 5.34 9.54 -8.82
C LEU A 514 6.67 10.01 -9.41
N ASP A 515 7.76 9.33 -9.10
CA ASP A 515 9.11 9.68 -9.54
C ASP A 515 9.78 8.47 -10.22
N ASP A 516 10.70 8.76 -11.14
CA ASP A 516 11.61 7.82 -11.80
C ASP A 516 10.96 6.61 -12.54
N ILE A 517 9.74 6.80 -13.06
CA ILE A 517 8.98 5.70 -13.67
C ILE A 517 9.45 5.38 -15.10
N LYS A 518 9.93 4.15 -15.32
CA LYS A 518 10.56 3.77 -16.59
C LYS A 518 9.61 3.42 -17.74
N THR A 519 8.34 3.09 -17.48
CA THR A 519 7.41 2.72 -18.57
C THR A 519 6.10 3.49 -18.52
N ASN A 520 4.96 2.91 -18.12
CA ASN A 520 3.66 3.55 -18.29
C ASN A 520 3.00 3.88 -16.95
N VAL A 521 2.38 5.05 -16.89
CA VAL A 521 1.49 5.47 -15.81
C VAL A 521 0.08 5.61 -16.37
N ASN A 522 -0.88 4.87 -15.83
CA ASN A 522 -2.30 5.04 -16.14
C ASN A 522 -3.05 5.40 -14.86
N VAL A 523 -3.75 6.52 -14.87
CA VAL A 523 -4.58 6.99 -13.75
C VAL A 523 -6.01 7.17 -14.25
N ASP A 524 -6.95 6.37 -13.74
CA ASP A 524 -8.39 6.47 -14.03
C ASP A 524 -9.12 6.87 -12.75
N LEU A 525 -9.65 8.10 -12.70
CA LEU A 525 -10.41 8.59 -11.56
C LEU A 525 -11.86 8.84 -11.95
N ARG A 526 -12.78 8.29 -11.16
CA ARG A 526 -14.22 8.41 -11.41
C ARG A 526 -14.97 8.89 -10.18
N ASN A 527 -15.75 9.95 -10.35
CA ASN A 527 -16.57 10.59 -9.31
C ASN A 527 -15.71 11.04 -8.11
N VAL A 528 -14.78 11.95 -8.37
CA VAL A 528 -13.96 12.59 -7.34
C VAL A 528 -14.70 13.84 -6.84
N ASN A 529 -15.01 13.91 -5.54
CA ASN A 529 -15.47 15.14 -4.89
C ASN A 529 -14.55 15.45 -3.71
N ASP A 530 -13.48 16.16 -4.00
CA ASP A 530 -12.43 16.55 -3.08
C ASP A 530 -12.46 18.09 -2.82
N ARG A 531 -11.66 18.59 -1.89
CA ARG A 531 -11.27 20.00 -1.89
C ARG A 531 -10.00 20.22 -2.70
N CYS A 532 -9.03 19.30 -2.66
CA CYS A 532 -7.72 19.51 -3.26
C CYS A 532 -7.14 18.21 -3.84
N PHE A 533 -6.97 18.15 -5.15
CA PHE A 533 -6.22 17.10 -5.83
C PHE A 533 -4.88 17.66 -6.29
N ASN A 534 -3.76 17.08 -5.84
CA ASN A 534 -2.42 17.40 -6.29
C ASN A 534 -1.72 16.16 -6.82
N GLN A 535 -1.16 16.24 -8.03
CA GLN A 535 -0.36 15.17 -8.61
C GLN A 535 0.97 15.73 -9.11
N TYR A 536 2.06 15.09 -8.72
CA TYR A 536 3.43 15.38 -9.15
C TYR A 536 3.96 14.13 -9.84
N LEU A 537 4.25 14.21 -11.14
CA LEU A 537 4.87 13.14 -11.91
C LEU A 537 6.20 13.64 -12.47
N ASP A 538 7.29 12.95 -12.18
CA ASP A 538 8.64 13.33 -12.59
C ASP A 538 9.38 12.13 -13.24
N ASP A 539 10.36 12.41 -14.10
CA ASP A 539 11.29 11.46 -14.72
C ASP A 539 10.66 10.24 -15.47
N ILE A 540 9.48 10.45 -16.08
CA ILE A 540 8.73 9.36 -16.74
C ILE A 540 9.25 9.03 -18.15
N LYS A 541 9.78 7.81 -18.33
CA LYS A 541 10.45 7.42 -19.58
C LYS A 541 9.54 6.98 -20.73
N THR A 542 8.28 6.57 -20.52
CA THR A 542 7.37 6.27 -21.66
C THR A 542 6.07 7.07 -21.75
N ASN A 543 4.93 6.55 -21.26
CA ASN A 543 3.63 7.20 -21.47
C ASN A 543 2.89 7.48 -20.15
N VAL A 544 2.22 8.62 -20.10
CA VAL A 544 1.28 9.00 -19.04
C VAL A 544 -0.11 9.12 -19.65
N ASN A 545 -1.07 8.36 -19.13
CA ASN A 545 -2.49 8.49 -19.47
C ASN A 545 -3.29 8.82 -18.21
N VAL A 546 -4.01 9.94 -18.23
CA VAL A 546 -4.87 10.39 -17.14
C VAL A 546 -6.30 10.53 -17.67
N ASP A 547 -7.24 9.74 -17.17
CA ASP A 547 -8.67 9.79 -17.48
C ASP A 547 -9.44 10.20 -16.21
N LEU A 548 -9.97 11.42 -16.19
CA LEU A 548 -10.76 11.92 -15.06
C LEU A 548 -12.21 12.14 -15.47
N ARG A 549 -13.14 11.55 -14.71
CA ARG A 549 -14.58 11.64 -14.99
C ARG A 549 -15.36 12.10 -13.76
N ASN A 550 -16.13 13.18 -13.93
CA ASN A 550 -16.97 13.80 -12.91
C ASN A 550 -16.13 14.25 -11.69
N VAL A 551 -15.23 15.20 -11.90
CA VAL A 551 -14.44 15.83 -10.83
C VAL A 551 -15.21 17.06 -10.35
N ASN A 552 -15.51 17.15 -9.06
CA ASN A 552 -16.08 18.34 -8.43
C ASN A 552 -15.24 18.74 -7.22
N ASP A 553 -14.12 19.38 -7.49
CA ASP A 553 -13.13 19.77 -6.50
C ASP A 553 -13.15 21.28 -6.22
N ARG A 554 -12.33 21.76 -5.28
CA ARG A 554 -12.03 23.20 -5.25
C ARG A 554 -10.78 23.51 -6.06
N CYS A 555 -9.76 22.66 -5.99
CA CYS A 555 -8.48 22.88 -6.63
C CYS A 555 -7.95 21.56 -7.19
N PHE A 556 -7.68 21.53 -8.48
CA PHE A 556 -6.94 20.46 -9.15
C PHE A 556 -5.59 21.03 -9.61
N ASN A 557 -4.48 20.47 -9.11
CA ASN A 557 -3.14 20.83 -9.55
C ASN A 557 -2.41 19.58 -10.06
N GLN A 558 -1.84 19.67 -11.26
CA GLN A 558 -1.03 18.62 -11.84
C GLN A 558 0.29 19.21 -12.33
N TYR A 559 1.40 18.62 -11.91
CA TYR A 559 2.76 18.95 -12.34
C TYR A 559 3.36 17.71 -12.98
N LEU A 560 3.68 17.78 -14.27
CA LEU A 560 4.35 16.73 -15.01
C LEU A 560 5.70 17.27 -15.52
N ASP A 561 6.79 16.60 -15.21
CA ASP A 561 8.15 17.02 -15.58
C ASP A 561 8.93 15.83 -16.21
N ASP A 562 9.93 16.14 -17.04
CA ASP A 562 10.88 15.20 -17.65
C ASP A 562 10.26 13.98 -18.40
N ILE A 563 9.12 14.17 -19.07
CA ILE A 563 8.41 13.07 -19.76
C ILE A 563 8.97 12.79 -21.16
N LYS A 564 9.55 11.61 -21.33
CA LYS A 564 10.27 11.24 -22.57
C LYS A 564 9.40 10.89 -23.77
N THR A 565 8.12 10.57 -23.60
CA THR A 565 7.27 10.15 -24.74
C THR A 565 5.92 10.87 -24.79
N ASN A 566 4.81 10.24 -24.39
CA ASN A 566 3.47 10.80 -24.62
C ASN A 566 2.72 11.06 -23.32
N VAL A 567 2.03 12.20 -23.28
CA VAL A 567 1.07 12.55 -22.25
C VAL A 567 -0.31 12.65 -22.90
N ASN A 568 -1.27 11.86 -22.41
CA ASN A 568 -2.67 11.97 -22.79
C ASN A 568 -3.52 12.27 -21.55
N VAL A 569 -4.26 13.37 -21.58
CA VAL A 569 -5.16 13.79 -20.51
C VAL A 569 -6.58 13.90 -21.08
N ASP A 570 -7.51 13.06 -20.61
CA ASP A 570 -8.94 13.11 -20.94
C ASP A 570 -9.72 13.52 -19.68
N LEU A 571 -10.33 14.70 -19.72
CA LEU A 571 -11.12 15.24 -18.60
C LEU A 571 -12.58 15.39 -19.02
N ARG A 572 -13.49 14.84 -18.24
CA ARG A 572 -14.93 14.89 -18.53
C ARG A 572 -15.72 15.35 -17.32
N ASN A 573 -16.49 16.43 -17.50
CA ASN A 573 -17.33 17.05 -16.48
C ASN A 573 -16.52 17.49 -15.26
N VAL A 574 -15.67 18.50 -15.44
CA VAL A 574 -14.91 19.13 -14.36
C VAL A 574 -15.73 20.34 -13.87
N ASN A 575 -16.06 20.38 -12.58
CA ASN A 575 -16.70 21.53 -11.95
C ASN A 575 -15.92 21.94 -10.70
N ASP A 576 -14.80 22.62 -10.91
CA ASP A 576 -13.87 23.02 -9.87
C ASP A 576 -13.94 24.53 -9.60
N ARG A 577 -13.14 25.02 -8.63
CA ARG A 577 -12.87 26.47 -8.59
C ARG A 577 -11.62 26.82 -9.38
N CYS A 578 -10.60 25.98 -9.33
CA CYS A 578 -9.30 26.24 -9.96
C CYS A 578 -8.72 24.94 -10.50
N PHE A 579 -8.45 24.90 -11.80
CA PHE A 579 -7.65 23.86 -12.46
C PHE A 579 -6.31 24.47 -12.85
N ASN A 580 -5.20 23.90 -12.37
CA ASN A 580 -3.84 24.27 -12.76
C ASN A 580 -3.10 23.05 -13.28
N GLN A 581 -2.53 23.14 -14.47
CA GLN A 581 -1.67 22.11 -15.02
C GLN A 581 -0.36 22.73 -15.48
N SER A 582 0.77 22.14 -15.07
CA SER A 582 2.10 22.49 -15.53
C SER A 582 2.73 21.25 -16.15
N LEU A 583 3.09 21.32 -17.43
CA LEU A 583 3.80 20.26 -18.15
C LEU A 583 5.13 20.82 -18.64
N ASP A 584 6.24 20.20 -18.28
CA ASP A 584 7.60 20.65 -18.63
C ASP A 584 8.42 19.49 -19.21
N ASP A 585 9.44 19.83 -20.01
CA ASP A 585 10.45 18.92 -20.59
C ASP A 585 9.89 17.70 -21.38
N ILE A 586 8.76 17.86 -22.08
CA ILE A 586 8.10 16.75 -22.79
C ILE A 586 8.69 16.48 -24.19
N LYS A 587 9.30 15.31 -24.35
CA LYS A 587 10.07 14.99 -25.57
C LYS A 587 9.26 14.57 -26.79
N THR A 588 8.01 14.08 -26.67
CA THR A 588 7.17 13.83 -27.86
C THR A 588 5.82 14.54 -27.86
N ASN A 589 4.71 13.87 -27.52
CA ASN A 589 3.37 14.43 -27.77
C ASN A 589 2.59 14.68 -26.49
N VAL A 590 1.87 15.80 -26.47
CA VAL A 590 0.86 16.13 -25.46
C VAL A 590 -0.51 16.20 -26.14
N ASN A 591 -1.45 15.39 -25.68
CA ASN A 591 -2.85 15.47 -26.09
C ASN A 591 -3.73 15.73 -24.87
N VAL A 592 -4.49 16.82 -24.90
CA VAL A 592 -5.40 17.23 -23.84
C VAL A 592 -6.81 17.36 -24.43
N ASP A 593 -7.72 16.47 -24.05
CA ASP A 593 -9.16 16.52 -24.41
C ASP A 593 -9.96 16.82 -23.14
N ILE A 594 -10.63 17.98 -23.11
CA ILE A 594 -11.41 18.41 -21.96
C ILE A 594 -12.83 18.71 -22.41
N ARG A 595 -13.81 18.11 -21.73
CA ARG A 595 -15.23 18.23 -22.07
C ARG A 595 -16.03 18.66 -20.85
N ASN A 596 -16.78 19.75 -21.02
CA ASN A 596 -17.65 20.34 -20.01
C ASN A 596 -16.88 20.80 -18.77
N VAL A 597 -16.28 21.98 -18.86
CA VAL A 597 -15.63 22.65 -17.71
C VAL A 597 -16.57 23.75 -17.20
N ASN A 598 -16.86 23.77 -15.91
CA ASN A 598 -17.53 24.90 -15.26
C ASN A 598 -16.75 25.34 -14.03
N ASP A 599 -15.61 25.98 -14.28
CA ASP A 599 -14.67 26.39 -13.25
C ASP A 599 -14.72 27.90 -12.99
N ARG A 600 -13.92 28.38 -12.03
CA ARG A 600 -13.64 29.82 -11.97
C ARG A 600 -12.37 30.17 -12.73
N CYS A 601 -11.35 29.33 -12.64
CA CYS A 601 -10.05 29.60 -13.23
C CYS A 601 -9.46 28.31 -13.80
N PHE A 602 -9.09 28.32 -15.08
CA PHE A 602 -8.33 27.28 -15.74
C PHE A 602 -6.98 27.86 -16.15
N ASN A 603 -5.88 27.32 -15.63
CA ASN A 603 -4.52 27.71 -15.99
C ASN A 603 -3.75 26.49 -16.51
N GLN A 604 -3.12 26.64 -17.66
CA GLN A 604 -2.25 25.61 -18.24
C GLN A 604 -0.92 26.23 -18.65
N TYR A 605 0.17 25.63 -18.21
CA TYR A 605 1.54 25.99 -18.55
C TYR A 605 2.19 24.78 -19.23
N LEU A 606 2.59 24.91 -20.48
CA LEU A 606 3.30 23.88 -21.24
C LEU A 606 4.63 24.47 -21.71
N ASP A 607 5.74 23.86 -21.31
CA ASP A 607 7.09 24.34 -21.63
C ASP A 607 7.97 23.21 -22.19
N ASP A 608 9.01 23.57 -22.95
CA ASP A 608 10.04 22.68 -23.51
C ASP A 608 9.54 21.45 -24.31
N ILE A 609 8.41 21.59 -25.04
CA ILE A 609 7.80 20.47 -25.77
C ILE A 609 8.43 20.23 -27.15
N LYS A 610 9.05 19.07 -27.33
CA LYS A 610 9.85 18.78 -28.53
C LYS A 610 9.08 18.35 -29.78
N THR A 611 7.84 17.84 -29.69
CA THR A 611 7.06 17.58 -30.91
C THR A 611 5.68 18.25 -30.95
N ASN A 612 4.58 17.56 -30.64
CA ASN A 612 3.24 18.08 -30.92
C ASN A 612 2.43 18.30 -29.65
N VAL A 613 1.70 19.42 -29.63
CA VAL A 613 0.68 19.74 -28.63
C VAL A 613 -0.67 19.80 -29.32
N ASN A 614 -1.62 18.98 -28.89
CA ASN A 614 -3.02 19.04 -29.32
C ASN A 614 -3.92 19.30 -28.11
N VAL A 615 -4.65 20.40 -28.13
CA VAL A 615 -5.60 20.79 -27.08
C VAL A 615 -6.99 20.89 -27.71
N ASP A 616 -7.92 20.05 -27.27
CA ASP A 616 -9.33 20.06 -27.70
C ASP A 616 -10.20 20.33 -26.46
N LEU A 617 -10.81 21.52 -26.40
CA LEU A 617 -11.73 21.88 -25.31
C LEU A 617 -13.14 22.07 -25.86
N LYS A 618 -14.11 21.43 -25.22
CA LYS A 618 -15.53 21.56 -25.56
C LYS A 618 -16.36 22.00 -24.36
N ASN A 619 -17.18 23.03 -24.54
CA ASN A 619 -18.09 23.58 -23.54
C ASN A 619 -17.33 24.06 -22.29
N VAL A 620 -16.52 25.10 -22.45
CA VAL A 620 -15.81 25.76 -21.34
C VAL A 620 -16.66 26.94 -20.87
N ASN A 621 -16.93 27.02 -19.58
CA ASN A 621 -17.76 28.07 -18.99
C ASN A 621 -17.16 28.51 -17.66
N ASP A 622 -16.08 29.28 -17.78
CA ASP A 622 -15.22 29.69 -16.69
C ASP A 622 -15.31 31.20 -16.43
N ARG A 623 -14.61 31.69 -15.41
CA ARG A 623 -14.37 33.14 -15.32
C ARG A 623 -13.09 33.52 -16.03
N CYS A 624 -12.04 32.72 -15.92
CA CYS A 624 -10.73 33.03 -16.47
C CYS A 624 -10.08 31.76 -17.03
N PHE A 625 -9.74 31.78 -18.31
CA PHE A 625 -8.93 30.76 -18.97
C PHE A 625 -7.58 31.37 -19.32
N ASN A 626 -6.49 30.82 -18.81
CA ASN A 626 -5.13 31.22 -19.16
C ASN A 626 -4.34 30.02 -19.67
N GLN A 627 -3.70 30.16 -20.82
CA GLN A 627 -2.81 29.15 -21.37
C GLN A 627 -1.48 29.79 -21.78
N TYR A 628 -0.39 29.19 -21.33
CA TYR A 628 0.98 29.59 -21.65
C TYR A 628 1.67 28.39 -22.29
N LEU A 629 2.12 28.55 -23.53
CA LEU A 629 2.84 27.55 -24.29
C LEU A 629 4.20 28.14 -24.72
N ASP A 630 5.30 27.55 -24.30
CA ASP A 630 6.65 28.05 -24.57
C ASP A 630 7.56 26.92 -25.13
N ASP A 631 8.61 27.31 -25.86
CA ASP A 631 9.65 26.44 -26.41
C ASP A 631 9.19 25.21 -27.23
N ILE A 632 8.05 25.32 -27.94
CA ILE A 632 7.48 24.20 -28.70
C ILE A 632 8.16 23.99 -30.06
N LYS A 633 8.81 22.84 -30.23
CA LYS A 633 9.66 22.61 -31.41
C LYS A 633 8.91 22.24 -32.71
N THR A 634 7.72 21.65 -32.67
CA THR A 634 6.97 21.36 -33.90
C THR A 634 5.58 21.99 -34.02
N ASN A 635 4.50 21.31 -33.67
CA ASN A 635 3.14 21.77 -33.99
C ASN A 635 2.29 21.99 -32.75
N VAL A 636 1.52 23.07 -32.75
CA VAL A 636 0.49 23.38 -31.76
C VAL A 636 -0.86 23.42 -32.49
N ASN A 637 -1.79 22.57 -32.09
CA ASN A 637 -3.19 22.60 -32.53
C ASN A 637 -4.09 22.85 -31.33
N VAL A 638 -4.88 23.93 -31.39
CA VAL A 638 -5.86 24.28 -30.35
C VAL A 638 -7.25 24.36 -31.01
N ASP A 639 -8.19 23.49 -30.63
CA ASP A 639 -9.60 23.53 -31.07
C ASP A 639 -10.49 23.78 -29.85
N LEU A 640 -11.05 24.99 -29.75
CA LEU A 640 -11.97 25.37 -28.68
C LEU A 640 -13.38 25.54 -29.23
N ARG A 641 -14.36 24.93 -28.57
CA ARG A 641 -15.76 24.99 -29.00
C ARG A 641 -16.67 25.34 -27.83
N ASN A 642 -17.52 26.33 -28.03
CA ASN A 642 -18.49 26.84 -27.05
C ASN A 642 -17.80 27.31 -25.77
N VAL A 643 -16.96 28.33 -25.86
CA VAL A 643 -16.34 28.98 -24.70
C VAL A 643 -17.20 30.16 -24.29
N ASN A 644 -17.52 30.26 -23.01
CA ASN A 644 -18.33 31.33 -22.45
C ASN A 644 -17.70 31.81 -21.14
N ASP A 645 -16.63 32.55 -21.28
CA ASP A 645 -15.77 32.98 -20.19
C ASP A 645 -15.91 34.48 -19.89
N ARG A 646 -15.28 34.98 -18.82
CA ARG A 646 -15.08 36.44 -18.72
C ARG A 646 -13.79 36.86 -19.39
N CYS A 647 -12.72 36.10 -19.23
CA CYS A 647 -11.40 36.43 -19.75
C CYS A 647 -10.73 35.18 -20.30
N PHE A 648 -10.34 35.22 -21.56
CA PHE A 648 -9.53 34.22 -22.23
C PHE A 648 -8.17 34.84 -22.56
N ASN A 649 -7.08 34.31 -22.00
CA ASN A 649 -5.72 34.74 -22.31
C ASN A 649 -4.91 33.55 -22.81
N GLN A 650 -4.26 33.71 -23.97
CA GLN A 650 -3.36 32.71 -24.53
C GLN A 650 -2.03 33.36 -24.91
N TYR A 651 -0.93 32.78 -24.44
CA TYR A 651 0.42 33.20 -24.74
C TYR A 651 1.13 32.02 -25.38
N LEU A 652 1.59 32.17 -26.63
CA LEU A 652 2.42 31.18 -27.31
C LEU A 652 3.75 31.84 -27.68
N ASP A 653 4.87 31.26 -27.26
CA ASP A 653 6.22 31.79 -27.51
C ASP A 653 7.14 30.69 -28.08
N ASP A 654 8.17 31.13 -28.82
CA ASP A 654 9.28 30.35 -29.38
C ASP A 654 8.95 29.12 -30.26
N ILE A 655 7.76 29.10 -30.88
CA ILE A 655 7.27 27.94 -31.64
C ILE A 655 7.98 27.75 -32.99
N LYS A 656 8.61 26.58 -33.19
CA LYS A 656 9.49 26.36 -34.35
C LYS A 656 8.81 25.93 -35.66
N THR A 657 7.60 25.36 -35.66
CA THR A 657 6.90 25.15 -36.94
C THR A 657 5.51 25.76 -37.00
N ASN A 658 4.43 25.02 -36.71
CA ASN A 658 3.09 25.47 -37.06
C ASN A 658 2.21 25.67 -35.84
N VAL A 659 1.43 26.75 -35.86
CA VAL A 659 0.35 27.03 -34.92
C VAL A 659 -0.96 27.03 -35.68
N ASN A 660 -1.94 26.23 -35.21
CA ASN A 660 -3.29 26.21 -35.75
C ASN A 660 -4.29 26.38 -34.60
N VAL A 661 -4.98 27.52 -34.56
CA VAL A 661 -5.96 27.86 -33.55
C VAL A 661 -7.33 27.95 -34.19
N VAL A 662 -8.27 27.13 -33.72
CA VAL A 662 -9.64 27.09 -34.19
C VAL A 662 -10.57 27.37 -33.02
N LEU A 663 -11.26 28.51 -33.04
CA LEU A 663 -12.23 28.88 -32.01
C LEU A 663 -13.62 28.96 -32.61
N LYS A 664 -14.61 28.29 -31.99
CA LYS A 664 -16.01 28.32 -32.44
C LYS A 664 -16.95 28.68 -31.30
N ASN A 665 -17.85 29.63 -31.55
CA ASN A 665 -18.88 30.09 -30.62
C ASN A 665 -18.27 30.61 -29.31
N MET A 666 -17.48 31.68 -29.41
CA MET A 666 -16.89 32.37 -28.25
C MET A 666 -17.85 33.48 -27.78
N ASN A 667 -18.08 33.58 -26.48
CA ASN A 667 -18.89 34.65 -25.90
C ASN A 667 -18.26 35.14 -24.60
N ASP A 668 -17.19 35.92 -24.73
CA ASP A 668 -16.35 36.35 -23.63
C ASP A 668 -16.49 37.85 -23.34
N ARG A 669 -15.96 38.32 -22.21
CA ARG A 669 -15.77 39.78 -22.05
C ARG A 669 -14.45 40.23 -22.65
N CYS A 670 -13.39 39.45 -22.50
CA CYS A 670 -12.06 39.82 -22.98
C CYS A 670 -11.36 38.60 -23.55
N PHE A 671 -10.95 38.68 -24.80
CA PHE A 671 -10.07 37.72 -25.45
C PHE A 671 -8.72 38.39 -25.71
N ASN A 672 -7.64 37.84 -25.17
CA ASN A 672 -6.27 38.28 -25.43
C ASN A 672 -5.45 37.10 -25.93
N GLN A 673 -4.80 37.27 -27.08
CA GLN A 673 -3.87 36.28 -27.61
C GLN A 673 -2.55 36.97 -27.96
N SER A 674 -1.44 36.41 -27.50
CA SER A 674 -0.09 36.86 -27.83
C SER A 674 0.66 35.68 -28.43
N LEU A 675 1.12 35.82 -29.67
CA LEU A 675 1.96 34.84 -30.35
C LEU A 675 3.29 35.51 -30.72
N ASP A 676 4.40 34.96 -30.24
CA ASP A 676 5.74 35.51 -30.45
C ASP A 676 6.72 34.43 -30.98
N ASP A 677 7.77 34.87 -31.67
CA ASP A 677 8.90 34.06 -32.16
C ASP A 677 8.57 32.81 -33.03
N ILE A 678 7.46 32.85 -33.79
CA ILE A 678 6.99 31.71 -34.58
C ILE A 678 7.75 31.53 -35.90
N LYS A 679 8.44 30.40 -36.07
CA LYS A 679 9.37 30.20 -37.19
C LYS A 679 8.74 29.76 -38.52
N THR A 680 7.50 29.23 -38.57
CA THR A 680 6.84 28.98 -39.87
C THR A 680 5.43 29.56 -39.98
N ASN A 681 4.37 28.78 -39.77
CA ASN A 681 3.01 29.20 -40.13
C ASN A 681 2.10 29.37 -38.90
N VAL A 682 1.28 30.42 -38.95
CA VAL A 682 0.19 30.68 -38.01
C VAL A 682 -1.12 30.67 -38.79
N ASN A 683 -2.05 29.79 -38.42
CA ASN A 683 -3.42 29.77 -38.92
C ASN A 683 -4.39 29.99 -37.75
N VAL A 684 -5.22 31.02 -37.84
CA VAL A 684 -6.25 31.34 -36.85
C VAL A 684 -7.61 31.36 -37.54
N ASP A 685 -8.52 30.48 -37.16
CA ASP A 685 -9.91 30.40 -37.67
C ASP A 685 -10.88 30.65 -36.51
N LEU A 686 -11.48 31.84 -36.49
CA LEU A 686 -12.44 32.26 -35.47
C LEU A 686 -13.84 32.35 -36.07
N ARG A 687 -14.80 31.66 -35.45
CA ARG A 687 -16.19 31.63 -35.93
C ARG A 687 -17.17 31.95 -34.80
N ASN A 688 -18.05 32.92 -35.04
CA ASN A 688 -19.07 33.38 -34.11
C ASN A 688 -18.43 33.86 -32.79
N VAL A 689 -17.66 34.94 -32.86
CA VAL A 689 -17.03 35.58 -31.70
C VAL A 689 -17.90 36.76 -31.28
N ASN A 690 -18.35 36.77 -30.02
CA ASN A 690 -19.17 37.84 -29.46
C ASN A 690 -18.56 38.34 -28.15
N ASP A 691 -17.54 39.19 -28.27
CA ASP A 691 -16.70 39.61 -27.17
C ASP A 691 -16.79 41.12 -26.91
N ARG A 692 -16.59 41.54 -25.65
CA ARG A 692 -16.49 42.99 -25.39
C ARG A 692 -15.16 43.55 -25.91
N CYS A 693 -14.07 42.82 -25.77
CA CYS A 693 -12.75 43.25 -26.21
C CYS A 693 -11.99 42.05 -26.77
N PHE A 694 -11.48 42.16 -27.99
CA PHE A 694 -10.63 41.18 -28.63
C PHE A 694 -9.28 41.85 -28.93
N ASN A 695 -8.20 41.32 -28.36
CA ASN A 695 -6.84 41.78 -28.62
C ASN A 695 -5.99 40.60 -29.12
N GLN A 696 -5.31 40.79 -30.24
CA GLN A 696 -4.37 39.82 -30.78
C GLN A 696 -3.05 40.50 -31.10
N TYR A 697 -1.95 39.95 -30.57
CA TYR A 697 -0.59 40.39 -30.81
C TYR A 697 0.15 39.24 -31.48
N LEU A 698 0.69 39.47 -32.68
CA LEU A 698 1.51 38.53 -33.43
C LEU A 698 2.84 39.22 -33.73
N HIS A 699 3.96 38.71 -33.20
CA HIS A 699 5.28 39.30 -33.34
C HIS A 699 6.31 38.24 -33.82
N ASP A 700 7.35 38.68 -34.53
CA ASP A 700 8.48 37.85 -34.99
C ASP A 700 8.17 36.60 -35.86
N ILE A 701 7.11 36.66 -36.69
CA ILE A 701 6.68 35.51 -37.50
C ILE A 701 7.47 35.37 -38.81
N LYS A 702 8.19 34.25 -38.97
CA LYS A 702 9.12 34.07 -40.11
C LYS A 702 8.52 33.67 -41.45
N THR A 703 7.31 33.12 -41.53
CA THR A 703 6.71 32.81 -42.84
C THR A 703 5.29 33.35 -43.01
N ASN A 704 4.25 32.57 -42.76
CA ASN A 704 2.89 32.93 -43.16
C ASN A 704 1.96 33.08 -41.95
N VAL A 705 1.12 34.11 -42.00
CA VAL A 705 0.00 34.32 -41.09
C VAL A 705 -1.29 34.31 -41.91
N ASN A 706 -2.20 33.39 -41.58
CA ASN A 706 -3.56 33.37 -42.11
C ASN A 706 -4.56 33.54 -40.97
N VAL A 707 -5.38 34.59 -41.04
CA VAL A 707 -6.45 34.86 -40.08
C VAL A 707 -7.79 34.86 -40.82
N ASP A 708 -8.68 33.92 -40.49
CA ASP A 708 -10.05 33.83 -41.01
C ASP A 708 -11.03 34.12 -39.86
N LEU A 709 -11.73 35.25 -39.95
CA LEU A 709 -12.71 35.70 -38.95
C LEU A 709 -14.11 35.70 -39.55
N ARG A 710 -15.03 34.99 -38.93
CA ARG A 710 -16.43 34.90 -39.41
C ARG A 710 -17.41 35.21 -38.31
N ASN A 711 -18.27 36.19 -38.55
CA ASN A 711 -19.29 36.68 -37.62
C ASN A 711 -18.66 37.14 -36.30
N VAL A 712 -17.96 38.27 -36.34
CA VAL A 712 -17.38 38.92 -35.15
C VAL A 712 -18.31 40.06 -34.74
N ASP A 713 -18.88 39.99 -33.54
CA ASP A 713 -19.71 41.05 -32.96
C ASP A 713 -19.05 41.54 -31.68
N ASN A 714 -18.20 42.56 -31.79
CA ASN A 714 -17.38 43.02 -30.68
C ASN A 714 -17.66 44.47 -30.29
N ARG A 715 -17.17 44.89 -29.12
CA ARG A 715 -17.14 46.33 -28.77
C ARG A 715 -15.78 46.97 -29.07
N CYS A 716 -14.69 46.21 -29.00
CA CYS A 716 -13.39 46.64 -29.48
C CYS A 716 -12.64 45.44 -30.06
N PHE A 717 -12.10 45.57 -31.25
CA PHE A 717 -11.19 44.62 -31.87
C PHE A 717 -9.86 45.32 -32.13
N ASN A 718 -8.78 44.83 -31.53
CA ASN A 718 -7.42 45.31 -31.77
C ASN A 718 -6.55 44.14 -32.26
N GLN A 719 -5.86 44.34 -33.38
CA GLN A 719 -4.90 43.37 -33.90
C GLN A 719 -3.58 44.08 -34.20
N TYR A 720 -2.49 43.54 -33.68
CA TYR A 720 -1.13 44.03 -33.88
C TYR A 720 -0.33 42.90 -34.51
N LEU A 721 0.11 43.08 -35.75
CA LEU A 721 0.98 42.14 -36.45
C LEU A 721 2.29 42.85 -36.76
N ASP A 722 3.41 42.34 -36.27
CA ASP A 722 4.71 42.98 -36.36
C ASP A 722 5.80 41.97 -36.78
N ASP A 723 6.81 42.46 -37.49
CA ASP A 723 8.03 41.76 -37.91
C ASP A 723 7.84 40.49 -38.80
N ILE A 724 6.78 40.48 -39.62
CA ILE A 724 6.40 39.31 -40.40
C ILE A 724 7.22 39.19 -41.71
N LYS A 725 7.95 38.07 -41.89
CA LYS A 725 8.91 37.97 -43.01
C LYS A 725 8.36 37.58 -44.38
N THR A 726 7.16 36.98 -44.50
CA THR A 726 6.62 36.67 -45.83
C THR A 726 5.20 37.15 -46.07
N ASN A 727 4.17 36.39 -45.71
CA ASN A 727 2.81 36.69 -46.15
C ASN A 727 1.85 36.82 -44.96
N VAL A 728 1.00 37.85 -45.01
CA VAL A 728 -0.14 38.04 -44.13
C VAL A 728 -1.40 37.99 -44.98
N ASN A 729 -2.34 37.12 -44.61
CA ASN A 729 -3.65 37.03 -45.24
C ASN A 729 -4.74 37.11 -44.17
N VAL A 730 -5.57 38.13 -44.24
CA VAL A 730 -6.67 38.37 -43.30
C VAL A 730 -7.99 38.37 -44.08
N ASP A 731 -8.83 37.35 -43.88
CA ASP A 731 -10.20 37.27 -44.42
C ASP A 731 -11.17 37.51 -43.26
N MET A 732 -11.98 38.57 -43.34
CA MET A 732 -13.03 38.84 -42.36
C MET A 732 -14.39 38.96 -43.01
N ARG A 733 -15.37 38.25 -42.43
CA ARG A 733 -16.74 38.20 -42.92
C ARG A 733 -17.70 38.53 -41.81
N ASN A 734 -18.49 39.60 -42.01
CA ASN A 734 -19.48 40.09 -41.05
C ASN A 734 -18.83 40.52 -39.73
N VAL A 735 -18.11 41.64 -39.78
CA VAL A 735 -17.58 42.31 -38.59
C VAL A 735 -18.55 43.41 -38.20
N ASN A 736 -19.15 43.30 -37.03
CA ASN A 736 -19.92 44.36 -36.41
C ASN A 736 -19.16 44.79 -35.15
N ASP A 737 -18.57 45.98 -35.15
CA ASP A 737 -17.85 46.46 -33.98
C ASP A 737 -18.28 47.89 -33.62
N ARG A 738 -17.82 48.38 -32.47
CA ARG A 738 -17.81 49.79 -32.13
C ARG A 738 -16.45 50.43 -32.39
N CYS A 739 -15.35 49.68 -32.30
CA CYS A 739 -14.02 50.13 -32.69
C CYS A 739 -13.15 48.97 -33.20
N PHE A 740 -12.76 49.02 -34.46
CA PHE A 740 -11.82 48.11 -35.09
C PHE A 740 -10.48 48.81 -35.32
N ASN A 741 -9.40 48.33 -34.70
CA ASN A 741 -8.05 48.82 -34.92
C ASN A 741 -7.15 47.68 -35.41
N GLN A 742 -6.44 47.89 -36.50
CA GLN A 742 -5.44 46.96 -37.01
C GLN A 742 -4.13 47.69 -37.26
N TYR A 743 -3.04 47.16 -36.74
CA TYR A 743 -1.68 47.67 -36.91
C TYR A 743 -0.85 46.56 -37.53
N LEU A 744 -0.35 46.78 -38.75
CA LEU A 744 0.56 45.89 -39.44
C LEU A 744 1.87 46.63 -39.67
N ASP A 745 2.97 46.11 -39.14
CA ASP A 745 4.28 46.75 -39.20
C ASP A 745 5.36 45.74 -39.66
N ASP A 746 6.41 46.26 -40.29
CA ASP A 746 7.64 45.54 -40.67
C ASP A 746 7.45 44.27 -41.56
N ILE A 747 6.45 44.30 -42.45
CA ILE A 747 6.08 43.13 -43.28
C ILE A 747 6.92 43.04 -44.56
N LYS A 748 7.72 41.98 -44.69
CA LYS A 748 8.75 41.88 -45.75
C LYS A 748 8.25 41.44 -47.14
N LYS A 749 7.04 40.90 -47.31
CA LYS A 749 6.52 40.61 -48.67
C LYS A 749 5.08 41.05 -48.91
N ASN A 750 4.09 40.22 -48.62
CA ASN A 750 2.72 40.43 -49.10
C ASN A 750 1.72 40.55 -47.94
N VAL A 751 0.84 41.53 -48.04
CA VAL A 751 -0.32 41.71 -47.18
C VAL A 751 -1.58 41.63 -48.04
N ASN A 752 -2.49 40.73 -47.70
CA ASN A 752 -3.80 40.63 -48.33
C ASN A 752 -4.90 40.72 -47.26
N VAL A 753 -5.79 41.70 -47.38
CA VAL A 753 -6.90 41.94 -46.46
C VAL A 753 -8.21 41.91 -47.27
N ASP A 754 -9.09 40.93 -47.02
CA ASP A 754 -10.44 40.82 -47.64
C ASP A 754 -11.50 41.01 -46.54
N LEU A 755 -12.19 42.16 -46.52
CA LEU A 755 -13.31 42.43 -45.60
C LEU A 755 -14.62 42.57 -46.36
N ARG A 756 -15.55 41.63 -46.13
CA ARG A 756 -16.77 41.58 -46.97
C ARG A 756 -17.95 42.38 -46.47
N ASN A 757 -18.07 42.55 -45.16
CA ASN A 757 -19.15 43.27 -44.50
C ASN A 757 -18.62 43.82 -43.17
N VAL A 758 -18.36 45.12 -43.11
CA VAL A 758 -17.91 45.84 -41.91
C VAL A 758 -18.99 46.85 -41.54
N ASN A 759 -19.55 46.75 -40.32
CA ASN A 759 -20.38 47.79 -39.74
C ASN A 759 -19.79 48.20 -38.38
N ASP A 760 -19.08 49.30 -38.37
CA ASP A 760 -18.39 49.83 -37.20
C ASP A 760 -18.86 51.26 -36.89
N ARG A 761 -18.54 51.78 -35.70
CA ARG A 761 -18.42 53.23 -35.53
C ARG A 761 -17.06 53.72 -35.97
N CYS A 762 -15.98 53.01 -35.71
CA CYS A 762 -14.63 53.51 -35.97
C CYS A 762 -13.73 52.40 -36.46
N PHE A 763 -13.36 52.43 -37.73
CA PHE A 763 -12.38 51.54 -38.32
C PHE A 763 -11.07 52.30 -38.50
N ASN A 764 -9.98 51.82 -37.87
CA ASN A 764 -8.63 52.35 -38.05
C ASN A 764 -7.70 51.24 -38.51
N GLN A 765 -6.97 51.47 -39.59
CA GLN A 765 -5.97 50.54 -40.09
C GLN A 765 -4.66 51.29 -40.31
N TYR A 766 -3.57 50.76 -39.75
CA TYR A 766 -2.21 51.28 -39.86
C TYR A 766 -1.35 50.19 -40.49
N LEU A 767 -0.66 50.54 -41.57
CA LEU A 767 0.14 49.65 -42.40
C LEU A 767 1.47 50.35 -42.64
N ASP A 768 2.54 49.88 -42.02
CA ASP A 768 3.85 50.53 -42.04
C ASP A 768 4.96 49.54 -42.46
N ASP A 769 6.04 50.07 -43.05
CA ASP A 769 7.27 49.35 -43.44
C ASP A 769 7.11 48.12 -44.36
N ILE A 770 6.12 48.15 -45.27
CA ILE A 770 5.78 47.00 -46.12
C ILE A 770 6.63 46.92 -47.40
N LYS A 771 7.44 45.85 -47.54
CA LYS A 771 8.47 45.78 -48.60
C LYS A 771 8.00 45.40 -50.00
N THR A 772 6.85 44.73 -50.19
CA THR A 772 6.39 44.47 -51.57
C THR A 772 4.93 44.86 -51.83
N ASN A 773 3.96 43.99 -51.56
CA ASN A 773 2.60 44.20 -52.06
C ASN A 773 1.58 44.29 -50.92
N VAL A 774 0.69 45.26 -51.02
CA VAL A 774 -0.50 45.40 -50.18
C VAL A 774 -1.74 45.31 -51.07
N ASN A 775 -2.64 44.38 -50.75
CA ASN A 775 -3.94 44.26 -51.41
C ASN A 775 -5.05 44.33 -50.36
N VAL A 776 -5.94 45.30 -50.47
CA VAL A 776 -7.08 45.51 -49.57
C VAL A 776 -8.37 45.47 -50.41
N ASP A 777 -9.21 44.46 -50.21
CA ASP A 777 -10.56 44.34 -50.82
C ASP A 777 -11.61 44.54 -49.72
N LEU A 778 -12.29 45.70 -49.70
CA LEU A 778 -13.41 45.96 -48.79
C LEU A 778 -14.71 46.04 -49.59
N ARG A 779 -15.72 45.21 -49.30
CA ARG A 779 -16.90 45.10 -50.20
C ARG A 779 -18.16 45.79 -49.76
N ASN A 780 -18.36 45.96 -48.47
CA ASN A 780 -19.47 46.69 -47.87
C ASN A 780 -18.97 47.25 -46.54
N VAL A 781 -18.71 48.56 -46.51
CA VAL A 781 -18.26 49.28 -45.31
C VAL A 781 -19.34 50.28 -44.96
N ASN A 782 -19.83 50.25 -43.73
CA ASN A 782 -20.87 51.15 -43.26
C ASN A 782 -20.55 51.59 -41.84
N ASP A 783 -19.65 52.56 -41.79
CA ASP A 783 -18.98 53.02 -40.60
C ASP A 783 -19.36 54.47 -40.26
N ARG A 784 -19.03 54.92 -39.05
CA ARG A 784 -19.09 56.36 -38.77
C ARG A 784 -17.81 57.05 -39.25
N CYS A 785 -16.67 56.43 -39.00
CA CYS A 785 -15.36 56.95 -39.33
C CYS A 785 -14.47 55.79 -39.80
N PHE A 786 -13.91 55.90 -40.99
CA PHE A 786 -12.92 55.00 -41.53
C PHE A 786 -11.61 55.77 -41.69
N ASN A 787 -10.53 55.31 -41.05
CA ASN A 787 -9.19 55.88 -41.17
C ASN A 787 -8.22 54.79 -41.62
N GLN A 788 -7.48 55.04 -42.68
CA GLN A 788 -6.42 54.15 -43.16
C GLN A 788 -5.12 54.94 -43.30
N TYR A 789 -4.05 54.42 -42.72
CA TYR A 789 -2.70 54.94 -42.79
C TYR A 789 -1.80 53.87 -43.40
N LEU A 790 -1.14 54.22 -44.50
CA LEU A 790 -0.27 53.36 -45.30
C LEU A 790 1.04 54.12 -45.49
N ASP A 791 2.10 53.67 -44.85
CA ASP A 791 3.40 54.34 -44.82
C ASP A 791 4.53 53.38 -45.24
N ASP A 792 5.60 53.95 -45.82
CA ASP A 792 6.85 53.29 -46.19
C ASP A 792 6.78 52.07 -47.14
N ILE A 793 5.80 52.06 -48.05
CA ILE A 793 5.51 50.91 -48.91
C ILE A 793 6.39 50.88 -50.17
N LYS A 794 7.18 49.80 -50.34
CA LYS A 794 8.23 49.76 -51.38
C LYS A 794 7.78 49.42 -52.79
N THR A 795 6.70 48.65 -53.00
CA THR A 795 6.26 48.35 -54.38
C THR A 795 4.80 48.72 -54.67
N ASN A 796 3.84 47.82 -54.46
CA ASN A 796 2.48 48.01 -54.98
C ASN A 796 1.45 48.07 -53.86
N VAL A 797 0.54 49.02 -53.95
CA VAL A 797 -0.67 49.13 -53.13
C VAL A 797 -1.88 49.01 -54.06
N ASN A 798 -2.77 48.06 -53.77
CA ASN A 798 -4.05 47.91 -54.46
C ASN A 798 -5.18 47.96 -53.43
N VAL A 799 -6.06 48.94 -53.54
CA VAL A 799 -7.21 49.13 -52.65
C VAL A 799 -8.48 49.10 -53.50
N ASP A 800 -9.32 48.08 -53.32
CA ASP A 800 -10.64 47.94 -53.95
C ASP A 800 -11.69 48.12 -52.86
N LEU A 801 -12.40 49.26 -52.86
CA LEU A 801 -13.52 49.50 -51.96
C LEU A 801 -14.82 49.49 -52.74
N ARG A 802 -15.78 48.68 -52.32
CA ARG A 802 -17.11 48.62 -52.89
C ARG A 802 -18.12 48.96 -51.80
N ASN A 803 -19.13 49.74 -52.15
CA ASN A 803 -20.23 50.14 -51.27
C ASN A 803 -19.76 50.68 -49.91
N VAL A 804 -19.14 51.85 -49.92
CA VAL A 804 -18.73 52.58 -48.71
C VAL A 804 -19.85 53.55 -48.35
N ASN A 805 -20.34 53.52 -47.12
CA ASN A 805 -21.40 54.39 -46.64
C ASN A 805 -21.07 54.91 -45.24
N ASP A 806 -20.17 55.88 -45.20
CA ASP A 806 -19.58 56.39 -43.97
C ASP A 806 -20.00 57.82 -43.66
N ARG A 807 -19.64 58.35 -42.48
CA ARG A 807 -19.68 59.81 -42.29
C ARG A 807 -18.36 60.45 -42.68
N CYS A 808 -17.24 59.82 -42.35
CA CYS A 808 -15.92 60.36 -42.60
C CYS A 808 -15.01 59.23 -43.05
N PHE A 809 -14.47 59.33 -44.24
CA PHE A 809 -13.43 58.46 -44.77
C PHE A 809 -12.14 59.27 -44.86
N ASN A 810 -11.08 58.84 -44.18
CA ASN A 810 -9.75 59.44 -44.24
C ASN A 810 -8.74 58.37 -44.67
N GLN A 811 -7.95 58.67 -45.70
CA GLN A 811 -6.87 57.81 -46.15
C GLN A 811 -5.58 58.63 -46.26
N TYR A 812 -4.52 58.11 -45.66
CA TYR A 812 -3.18 58.68 -45.67
C TYR A 812 -2.25 57.65 -46.31
N LEU A 813 -1.69 57.98 -47.46
CA LEU A 813 -0.69 57.19 -48.16
C LEU A 813 0.60 58.01 -48.21
N ASP A 814 1.66 57.53 -47.59
CA ASP A 814 2.96 58.22 -47.50
C ASP A 814 4.10 57.28 -47.93
N ASP A 815 5.18 57.86 -48.45
CA ASP A 815 6.45 57.22 -48.80
C ASP A 815 6.40 56.00 -49.76
N ILE A 816 5.39 55.97 -50.65
CA ILE A 816 5.16 54.84 -51.56
C ILE A 816 6.08 54.87 -52.79
N LYS A 817 6.93 53.84 -52.97
CA LYS A 817 8.00 53.88 -53.98
C LYS A 817 7.61 53.47 -55.40
N THR A 818 6.54 52.69 -55.64
CA THR A 818 6.15 52.38 -57.03
C THR A 818 4.69 52.69 -57.38
N ASN A 819 3.76 51.73 -57.26
CA ASN A 819 2.41 51.87 -57.82
C ASN A 819 1.33 51.87 -56.74
N VAL A 820 0.39 52.80 -56.87
CA VAL A 820 -0.83 52.86 -56.08
C VAL A 820 -2.02 52.74 -57.02
N ASN A 821 -2.87 51.72 -56.82
CA ASN A 821 -4.13 51.56 -57.51
C ASN A 821 -5.27 51.62 -56.47
N VAL A 822 -6.19 52.57 -56.62
CA VAL A 822 -7.36 52.72 -55.76
C VAL A 822 -8.61 52.66 -56.63
N ASP A 823 -9.46 51.66 -56.44
CA ASP A 823 -10.76 51.50 -57.13
C ASP A 823 -11.86 51.63 -56.07
N LEU A 824 -12.61 52.74 -56.11
CA LEU A 824 -13.74 53.00 -55.21
C LEU A 824 -15.05 52.97 -55.99
N ARG A 825 -16.00 52.16 -55.54
CA ARG A 825 -17.30 52.00 -56.21
C ARG A 825 -18.43 52.18 -55.22
N ASN A 826 -19.39 53.05 -55.55
CA ASN A 826 -20.56 53.38 -54.74
C ASN A 826 -20.17 53.93 -53.35
N VAL A 827 -19.49 55.07 -53.32
CA VAL A 827 -19.14 55.78 -52.09
C VAL A 827 -20.25 56.78 -51.76
N ASN A 828 -20.76 56.77 -50.53
CA ASN A 828 -21.83 57.65 -50.09
C ASN A 828 -21.54 58.19 -48.68
N ASP A 829 -20.65 59.17 -48.63
CA ASP A 829 -20.08 59.70 -47.40
C ASP A 829 -20.53 61.14 -47.11
N ARG A 830 -20.22 61.66 -45.92
CA ARG A 830 -20.28 63.12 -45.72
C ARG A 830 -18.97 63.79 -46.08
N CYS A 831 -17.86 63.20 -45.70
CA CYS A 831 -16.53 63.76 -45.91
C CYS A 831 -15.57 62.65 -46.32
N PHE A 832 -14.96 62.80 -47.49
CA PHE A 832 -13.88 61.95 -47.97
C PHE A 832 -12.61 62.79 -48.01
N ASN A 833 -11.58 62.39 -47.26
CA ASN A 833 -10.27 63.04 -47.28
C ASN A 833 -9.21 62.01 -47.68
N GLN A 834 -8.39 62.35 -48.67
CA GLN A 834 -7.26 61.53 -49.09
C GLN A 834 -6.00 62.38 -49.11
N TYR A 835 -4.95 61.90 -48.47
CA TYR A 835 -3.63 62.51 -48.44
C TYR A 835 -2.66 61.52 -49.08
N LEU A 836 -2.06 61.92 -50.19
CA LEU A 836 -1.05 61.16 -50.92
C LEU A 836 0.24 61.97 -50.91
N ASP A 837 1.26 61.49 -50.22
CA ASP A 837 2.55 62.16 -50.08
C ASP A 837 3.71 61.24 -50.52
N ASP A 838 4.77 61.85 -51.04
CA ASP A 838 6.04 61.23 -51.42
C ASP A 838 6.01 60.02 -52.38
N ILE A 839 4.99 59.98 -53.27
CA ILE A 839 4.79 58.86 -54.19
C ILE A 839 5.73 58.92 -55.41
N LYS A 840 6.58 57.90 -55.58
CA LYS A 840 7.68 57.94 -56.57
C LYS A 840 7.31 57.57 -58.01
N THR A 841 6.31 56.73 -58.28
CA THR A 841 5.98 56.39 -59.68
C THR A 841 4.52 56.64 -60.11
N ASN A 842 3.61 55.67 -60.01
CA ASN A 842 2.28 55.76 -60.63
C ASN A 842 1.16 55.70 -59.59
N VAL A 843 0.21 56.61 -59.69
CA VAL A 843 -1.05 56.61 -58.94
C VAL A 843 -2.20 56.48 -59.92
N ASN A 844 -3.02 55.42 -59.81
CA ASN A 844 -4.27 55.28 -60.53
C ASN A 844 -5.44 55.27 -59.54
N VAL A 845 -6.35 56.22 -59.67
CA VAL A 845 -7.56 56.31 -58.85
C VAL A 845 -8.78 56.22 -59.77
N ASP A 846 -9.62 55.19 -59.60
CA ASP A 846 -10.90 55.01 -60.30
C ASP A 846 -12.04 55.16 -59.29
N LEU A 847 -12.80 56.25 -59.40
CA LEU A 847 -13.93 56.53 -58.52
C LEU A 847 -15.24 56.46 -59.31
N ARG A 848 -16.16 55.59 -58.88
CA ARG A 848 -17.45 55.38 -59.55
C ARG A 848 -18.61 55.54 -58.58
N ASN A 849 -19.60 56.35 -58.96
CA ASN A 849 -20.81 56.61 -58.19
C ASN A 849 -20.50 57.16 -56.78
N VAL A 850 -19.75 58.26 -56.71
CA VAL A 850 -19.46 58.97 -55.45
C VAL A 850 -20.57 59.98 -55.17
N ASN A 851 -21.10 60.01 -53.95
CA ASN A 851 -22.17 60.91 -53.54
C ASN A 851 -21.88 61.49 -52.15
N ASP A 852 -20.97 62.46 -52.10
CA ASP A 852 -20.43 63.00 -50.87
C ASP A 852 -20.87 64.45 -50.64
N ARG A 853 -20.69 64.96 -49.41
CA ARG A 853 -20.84 66.42 -49.19
C ARG A 853 -19.53 67.15 -49.46
N CYS A 854 -18.40 66.56 -49.11
CA CYS A 854 -17.09 67.17 -49.27
C CYS A 854 -16.08 66.08 -49.63
N PHE A 855 -15.42 66.25 -50.77
CA PHE A 855 -14.28 65.44 -51.19
C PHE A 855 -13.04 66.32 -51.16
N ASN A 856 -12.04 65.99 -50.35
CA ASN A 856 -10.76 66.68 -50.28
C ASN A 856 -9.64 65.71 -50.63
N GLN A 857 -8.80 66.08 -51.59
CA GLN A 857 -7.62 65.31 -51.96
C GLN A 857 -6.39 66.21 -51.89
N TYR A 858 -5.36 65.77 -51.17
CA TYR A 858 -4.07 66.42 -51.05
C TYR A 858 -3.05 65.51 -51.71
N LEU A 859 -2.41 65.99 -52.76
CA LEU A 859 -1.35 65.31 -53.49
C LEU A 859 -0.07 66.13 -53.33
N ASP A 860 0.93 65.56 -52.68
CA ASP A 860 2.22 66.21 -52.42
C ASP A 860 3.39 65.31 -52.90
N ASP A 861 4.45 65.93 -53.39
CA ASP A 861 5.72 65.33 -53.81
C ASP A 861 5.68 64.13 -54.80
N ILE A 862 4.66 64.10 -55.67
CA ILE A 862 4.44 63.00 -56.64
C ILE A 862 5.35 63.12 -57.87
N LYS A 863 6.15 62.07 -58.16
CA LYS A 863 7.25 62.17 -59.14
C LYS A 863 6.94 61.82 -60.59
N THR A 864 6.02 60.89 -60.95
CA THR A 864 5.87 60.50 -62.39
C THR A 864 4.48 60.47 -63.06
N ASN A 865 3.44 59.80 -62.56
CA ASN A 865 2.14 59.80 -63.26
C ASN A 865 0.96 59.67 -62.28
N VAL A 866 -0.04 60.53 -62.45
CA VAL A 866 -1.32 60.44 -61.73
C VAL A 866 -2.45 60.30 -62.75
N ASN A 867 -3.17 59.18 -62.73
CA ASN A 867 -4.38 58.99 -63.52
C ASN A 867 -5.60 58.93 -62.58
N VAL A 868 -6.55 59.82 -62.78
CA VAL A 868 -7.80 59.87 -62.01
C VAL A 868 -8.98 59.71 -62.97
N ASP A 869 -9.76 58.65 -62.84
CA ASP A 869 -11.02 58.42 -63.59
C ASP A 869 -12.20 58.61 -62.64
N LEU A 870 -12.99 59.67 -62.86
CA LEU A 870 -14.15 60.02 -62.04
C LEU A 870 -15.43 59.81 -62.84
N ARG A 871 -16.31 58.92 -62.36
CA ARG A 871 -17.59 58.62 -63.03
C ARG A 871 -18.77 58.76 -62.08
N ASN A 872 -19.77 59.55 -62.50
CA ASN A 872 -21.01 59.78 -61.74
C ASN A 872 -20.76 60.33 -60.33
N VAL A 873 -19.93 61.38 -60.21
CA VAL A 873 -19.66 62.06 -58.93
C VAL A 873 -20.71 63.14 -58.68
N ASN A 874 -21.39 63.10 -57.54
CA ASN A 874 -22.47 64.02 -57.16
C ASN A 874 -22.16 64.68 -55.81
N ASP A 875 -21.16 65.55 -55.80
CA ASP A 875 -20.66 66.17 -54.58
C ASP A 875 -21.15 67.63 -54.43
N ARG A 876 -21.11 68.15 -53.20
CA ARG A 876 -21.33 69.61 -52.99
C ARG A 876 -20.05 70.43 -53.13
N CYS A 877 -18.90 69.84 -52.77
CA CYS A 877 -17.61 70.50 -52.81
C CYS A 877 -16.53 69.45 -53.11
N PHE A 878 -15.79 69.63 -54.20
CA PHE A 878 -14.58 68.88 -54.53
C PHE A 878 -13.38 69.83 -54.42
N ASN A 879 -12.49 69.59 -53.46
CA ASN A 879 -11.25 70.34 -53.31
C ASN A 879 -10.05 69.43 -53.60
N GLN A 880 -9.18 69.86 -54.49
CA GLN A 880 -7.93 69.18 -54.78
C GLN A 880 -6.77 70.14 -54.57
N TYR A 881 -5.82 69.75 -53.73
CA TYR A 881 -4.59 70.47 -53.45
C TYR A 881 -3.45 69.67 -54.08
N LEU A 882 -2.69 70.33 -54.94
CA LEU A 882 -1.57 69.75 -55.65
C LEU A 882 -0.32 70.57 -55.30
N ASP A 883 0.66 69.92 -54.68
CA ASP A 883 1.96 70.52 -54.32
C ASP A 883 3.10 69.61 -54.83
N ASP A 884 4.20 70.23 -55.28
CA ASP A 884 5.42 69.58 -55.77
C ASP A 884 5.29 68.41 -56.79
N ILE A 885 4.23 68.40 -57.61
CA ILE A 885 3.97 67.38 -58.64
C ILE A 885 4.83 67.61 -59.90
N LYS A 886 5.78 66.71 -60.17
CA LYS A 886 6.80 66.91 -61.23
C LYS A 886 6.35 66.56 -62.66
N THR A 887 5.15 66.01 -62.87
CA THR A 887 4.79 65.28 -64.12
C THR A 887 3.26 65.22 -64.42
N ILE A 888 2.86 64.41 -65.41
CA ILE A 888 1.54 64.39 -66.06
C ILE A 888 0.42 63.91 -65.10
N VAL A 889 -0.60 64.76 -64.94
CA VAL A 889 -1.88 64.42 -64.32
C VAL A 889 -2.93 64.23 -65.42
N ASN A 890 -3.44 63.01 -65.58
CA ASN A 890 -4.57 62.73 -66.48
C ASN A 890 -5.85 62.57 -65.67
N VAL A 891 -6.80 63.47 -65.87
CA VAL A 891 -8.11 63.41 -65.23
C VAL A 891 -9.18 63.15 -66.30
N ASP A 892 -9.88 62.01 -66.22
CA ASP A 892 -11.07 61.71 -67.03
C ASP A 892 -12.32 61.91 -66.18
N LEU A 893 -13.14 62.90 -66.56
CA LEU A 893 -14.35 63.27 -65.83
C LEU A 893 -15.59 62.90 -66.64
N ARG A 894 -16.47 62.06 -66.09
CA ARG A 894 -17.72 61.66 -66.74
C ARG A 894 -18.90 61.79 -65.79
N ASN A 895 -19.91 62.58 -66.18
CA ASN A 895 -21.13 62.83 -65.39
C ASN A 895 -20.87 63.38 -63.98
N VAL A 896 -19.93 64.32 -63.85
CA VAL A 896 -19.65 65.02 -62.58
C VAL A 896 -20.65 66.17 -62.42
N ASN A 897 -21.40 66.17 -61.32
CA ASN A 897 -22.45 67.16 -61.03
C ASN A 897 -22.12 67.87 -59.70
N ASP A 898 -21.08 68.70 -59.73
CA ASP A 898 -20.56 69.41 -58.56
C ASP A 898 -21.04 70.88 -58.52
N ARG A 899 -21.25 71.42 -57.32
CA ARG A 899 -21.56 72.83 -57.09
C ARG A 899 -20.32 73.69 -56.87
N CYS A 900 -19.18 73.11 -56.44
CA CYS A 900 -17.95 73.83 -56.11
C CYS A 900 -16.72 72.95 -56.34
N PHE A 901 -16.15 72.99 -57.55
CA PHE A 901 -14.86 72.39 -57.88
C PHE A 901 -13.75 73.44 -57.66
N ASN A 902 -12.89 73.23 -56.66
CA ASN A 902 -11.73 74.09 -56.40
C ASN A 902 -10.44 73.26 -56.52
N GLN A 903 -9.59 73.65 -57.46
CA GLN A 903 -8.25 73.09 -57.60
C GLN A 903 -7.25 74.16 -57.18
N TYR A 904 -6.44 73.86 -56.17
CA TYR A 904 -5.36 74.71 -55.68
C TYR A 904 -4.05 74.11 -56.13
N LEU A 905 -3.38 74.84 -57.02
CA LEU A 905 -2.02 74.57 -57.46
C LEU A 905 -1.14 75.55 -56.68
N ASP A 906 -0.19 75.06 -55.89
CA ASP A 906 0.88 75.94 -55.39
C ASP A 906 1.92 76.09 -56.52
N ASP A 907 2.11 77.33 -56.99
CA ASP A 907 2.99 77.63 -58.13
C ASP A 907 4.46 77.55 -57.68
N ASN A 908 5.17 76.49 -58.09
CA ASN A 908 6.64 76.44 -58.15
C ASN A 908 7.16 75.92 -59.50
#